data_AF-A0A8T6CKD0-F1
#
_entry.id   AF-A0A8T6CKD0-F1
#
_cell.length_a   1.000
_cell.length_b   1.000
_cell.length_c   1.000
_cell.angle_alpha   90.00
_cell.angle_beta   90.00
_cell.angle_gamma   90.00
#
_symmetry.space_group_name_H-M   'P 1'
#
loop_
_entity.id
_entity.type
_entity.pdbx_description
1 polymer ?
#
loop_
_entity_poly.entity_id
_entity_poly.type
_entity_poly.pdbx_seq_one_letter_code
_entity_poly.pdbx_strand_id
1 'polypeptide(L)'
;MQGMAHNIKSAKRMVERARPEVWDILEEVIQTRPVMLNRAPTLHRLGIQAFMPTLVEGSAIQLHPLVCAAFNADFDGDQMAVHVPLSREAVQEARNVMLSTHNMLSPSSGEPLVAPTYEIVLGCYYLTQTKPDAKGEGGRYRDFDDVLIAYDAGILELHSTISVHAPGESDTWIETTPGRIIFNEVLPEELRRYDVLMDKKALRDLVSEVYRLTGNATTSEVLDQIKQVGFHYATVSGTTIGITDIQVPPEKAEIIAEADKEVELLEEQYEMGLITEREKHVRAVNTWQRVSGRMDEVIQQHLPEFGGIYAMAHSGARGNEAQIKQMAAMRGLMSNPRGDIIELPIKSSFREGLSVLEYFISTHGARKGLADTALRTADSGYLTRRLIDVAQEVIVLEEDCGTDRGVLIHAQASEEDVMIAPLSERIIGRVAAGPIAHPDTGEVIVDAGEIIEEPQAAAIEAAGITELRVRSPLTCEAPRGICQQCYGRSPATGQLVLLGDAVGVIAAQSIGGPGTQLAMRTFHTGGIAGKDITSGLPRVEELFEARSPKGKARIAEIDGDVLVFENGQLIGDYESDDAPQVLVPPVSFVPCVRVVSHMPFTDSYAITGTHTLAVKEGQRVKAGEVIAEPAADAAEAGDSSEAVAPVALLARVSGAVRVVDGGIEIDAFETEVRDHQVDATDQRLVRTGDAVLAGQKLTSGVKDPHDILRIEGMEATQSYLVEQVQTVYRNQGVSINDKHIETIISQMLRWVRIDNIGDTELLPNQLIDRARFQSVNERVIAEGGEPATSKPELRGVTRASLNTDSFLAKASFQETARVLTEAAMSGEVDYLRGLKENVIIGRLIPARLDVSPEGRSLLGIPEVLPSAEGDSDDFEAIMGLMGEVPGMDDFEDDNGHAPPTAVDVDFSLDDDDEGDDDDLFLDDDDDDDDLEEPANTASASTEEDEEEGEEAGNADVDDDEIGVADPEESLLVEEEEDNAEE
;
A
#
# COMPACT_ATOMS: atom_id res chain seq x y z
N MET A 1 29.84 -40.18 -16.14
CA MET A 1 28.74 -40.81 -16.92
C MET A 1 28.61 -42.26 -16.48
N GLN A 2 27.46 -42.68 -15.95
CA GLN A 2 27.24 -44.01 -15.34
C GLN A 2 27.13 -45.18 -16.36
N GLY A 3 27.35 -44.94 -17.65
CA GLY A 3 27.46 -46.00 -18.68
C GLY A 3 26.19 -46.81 -18.99
N MET A 4 25.03 -46.43 -18.44
CA MET A 4 23.77 -47.18 -18.56
C MET A 4 23.16 -47.17 -19.98
N ALA A 5 23.46 -46.16 -20.79
CA ALA A 5 23.03 -46.06 -22.18
C ALA A 5 24.21 -45.78 -23.11
N HIS A 6 24.29 -46.50 -24.23
CA HIS A 6 25.40 -46.35 -25.19
C HIS A 6 25.30 -45.10 -26.07
N ASN A 7 24.11 -44.51 -26.23
CA ASN A 7 23.88 -43.28 -27.00
C ASN A 7 22.55 -42.59 -26.57
N ILE A 8 22.37 -41.33 -26.98
CA ILE A 8 21.18 -40.52 -26.62
C ILE A 8 19.88 -41.18 -27.10
N LYS A 9 19.86 -41.82 -28.27
CA LYS A 9 18.66 -42.54 -28.77
C LYS A 9 18.26 -43.69 -27.86
N SER A 10 19.25 -44.43 -27.34
CA SER A 10 19.04 -45.50 -26.38
C SER A 10 18.56 -44.94 -25.03
N ALA A 11 19.14 -43.83 -24.57
CA ALA A 11 18.70 -43.16 -23.34
C ALA A 11 17.25 -42.67 -23.46
N LYS A 12 16.88 -42.01 -24.57
CA LYS A 12 15.52 -41.57 -24.86
C LYS A 12 14.51 -42.74 -24.78
N ARG A 13 14.83 -43.88 -25.40
CA ARG A 13 14.00 -45.09 -25.31
C ARG A 13 13.89 -45.67 -23.89
N MET A 14 14.91 -45.52 -23.05
CA MET A 14 14.84 -45.96 -21.66
C MET A 14 13.94 -45.05 -20.82
N VAL A 15 14.05 -43.73 -21.03
CA VAL A 15 13.22 -42.70 -20.39
C VAL A 15 11.75 -42.84 -20.82
N GLU A 16 11.47 -42.98 -22.11
CA GLU A 16 10.10 -43.18 -22.64
C GLU A 16 9.43 -44.45 -22.11
N ARG A 17 10.23 -45.48 -21.79
CA ARG A 17 9.74 -46.73 -21.20
C ARG A 17 9.69 -46.70 -19.67
N ALA A 18 10.01 -45.56 -19.05
CA ALA A 18 10.05 -45.36 -17.60
C ALA A 18 10.77 -46.51 -16.87
N ARG A 19 11.94 -46.92 -17.38
CA ARG A 19 12.71 -48.00 -16.77
C ARG A 19 13.12 -47.65 -15.33
N PRO A 20 13.19 -48.63 -14.40
CA PRO A 20 13.53 -48.40 -13.00
C PRO A 20 14.81 -47.58 -12.80
N GLU A 21 15.84 -47.84 -13.60
CA GLU A 21 17.14 -47.17 -13.51
C GLU A 21 17.08 -45.65 -13.78
N VAL A 22 16.03 -45.17 -14.45
CA VAL A 22 15.82 -43.74 -14.73
C VAL A 22 15.42 -42.99 -13.46
N TRP A 23 14.67 -43.63 -12.55
CA TRP A 23 14.20 -43.02 -11.32
C TRP A 23 15.36 -42.78 -10.34
N ASP A 24 16.30 -43.71 -10.24
CA ASP A 24 17.51 -43.56 -9.42
C ASP A 24 18.35 -42.36 -9.89
N ILE A 25 18.51 -42.20 -11.22
CA ILE A 25 19.21 -41.05 -11.80
C ILE A 25 18.43 -39.75 -11.56
N LEU A 26 17.11 -39.79 -11.72
CA LEU A 26 16.27 -38.62 -11.52
C LEU A 26 16.39 -38.13 -10.07
N GLU A 27 16.34 -39.04 -9.09
CA GLU A 27 16.51 -38.73 -7.67
C GLU A 27 17.88 -38.08 -7.39
N GLU A 28 18.97 -38.58 -7.97
CA GLU A 28 20.30 -37.97 -7.86
C GLU A 28 20.35 -36.55 -8.47
N VAL A 29 19.72 -36.35 -9.63
CA VAL A 29 19.74 -35.06 -10.36
C VAL A 29 18.94 -33.99 -9.62
N ILE A 30 17.82 -34.35 -8.99
CA ILE A 30 16.93 -33.37 -8.35
C ILE A 30 17.42 -32.90 -6.97
N GLN A 31 18.28 -33.68 -6.28
CA GLN A 31 18.79 -33.33 -4.95
C GLN A 31 19.54 -32.00 -4.87
N THR A 32 20.14 -31.54 -5.97
CA THR A 32 20.90 -30.29 -6.00
C THR A 32 20.25 -29.20 -6.85
N ARG A 33 19.07 -29.46 -7.43
CA ARG A 33 18.42 -28.57 -8.40
C ARG A 33 17.06 -28.10 -7.89
N PRO A 34 16.92 -26.80 -7.54
CA PRO A 34 15.63 -26.25 -7.18
C PRO A 34 14.72 -26.12 -8.40
N VAL A 35 13.41 -26.12 -8.17
CA VAL A 35 12.38 -25.77 -9.13
C VAL A 35 11.64 -24.52 -8.65
N MET A 36 11.19 -23.68 -9.57
CA MET A 36 10.39 -22.50 -9.24
C MET A 36 8.91 -22.82 -9.42
N LEU A 37 8.12 -22.57 -8.37
CA LEU A 37 6.67 -22.62 -8.43
C LEU A 37 6.10 -21.22 -8.61
N ASN A 38 5.10 -21.09 -9.47
CA ASN A 38 4.40 -19.85 -9.77
C ASN A 38 2.88 -20.07 -9.71
N ARG A 39 2.17 -19.17 -9.03
CA ARG A 39 0.70 -19.07 -9.09
C ARG A 39 0.29 -17.78 -9.80
N ALA A 40 -0.50 -17.92 -10.85
CA ALA A 40 -1.09 -16.80 -11.56
C ALA A 40 -2.44 -16.40 -10.94
N PRO A 41 -2.77 -15.10 -10.83
CA PRO A 41 -1.94 -13.94 -11.16
C PRO A 41 -0.89 -13.62 -10.07
N THR A 42 0.33 -13.27 -10.49
CA THR A 42 1.44 -12.94 -9.57
C THR A 42 1.35 -11.49 -9.10
N LEU A 43 0.70 -11.25 -7.95
CA LEU A 43 0.49 -9.89 -7.42
C LEU A 43 1.72 -9.29 -6.71
N HIS A 44 2.60 -10.13 -6.18
CA HIS A 44 3.81 -9.73 -5.46
C HIS A 44 4.91 -10.78 -5.65
N ARG A 45 6.16 -10.43 -5.34
CA ARG A 45 7.33 -11.33 -5.51
C ARG A 45 7.16 -12.73 -4.91
N LEU A 46 6.46 -12.89 -3.78
CA LEU A 46 6.27 -14.19 -3.13
C LEU A 46 5.31 -15.14 -3.87
N GLY A 47 4.67 -14.69 -4.94
CA GLY A 47 3.89 -15.56 -5.82
C GLY A 47 4.77 -16.43 -6.74
N ILE A 48 6.10 -16.21 -6.72
CA ILE A 48 7.10 -17.08 -7.34
C ILE A 48 8.16 -17.41 -6.29
N GLN A 49 8.35 -18.69 -5.98
CA GLN A 49 9.36 -19.14 -5.03
C GLN A 49 10.05 -20.42 -5.52
N ALA A 50 11.28 -20.64 -5.08
CA ALA A 50 12.03 -21.84 -5.35
C ALA A 50 11.85 -22.89 -4.24
N PHE A 51 11.79 -24.16 -4.64
CA PHE A 51 11.64 -25.33 -3.77
C PHE A 51 12.58 -26.44 -4.22
N MET A 52 12.94 -27.32 -3.28
CA MET A 52 13.62 -28.57 -3.59
C MET A 52 12.56 -29.64 -3.92
N PRO A 53 12.53 -30.17 -5.15
CA PRO A 53 11.52 -31.15 -5.54
C PRO A 53 11.79 -32.51 -4.87
N THR A 54 10.71 -33.18 -4.47
CA THR A 54 10.73 -34.57 -3.99
C THR A 54 9.79 -35.39 -4.86
N LEU A 55 10.20 -36.60 -5.24
CA LEU A 55 9.35 -37.49 -6.03
C LEU A 55 8.18 -37.98 -5.19
N VAL A 56 6.96 -37.82 -5.70
CA VAL A 56 5.72 -38.28 -5.09
C VAL A 56 4.92 -39.08 -6.11
N GLU A 57 4.08 -40.00 -5.63
CA GLU A 57 3.15 -40.72 -6.49
C GLU A 57 1.93 -39.84 -6.82
N GLY A 58 1.49 -39.84 -8.08
CA GLY A 58 0.33 -39.08 -8.56
C GLY A 58 0.68 -37.93 -9.50
N SER A 59 -0.35 -37.22 -9.96
CA SER A 59 -0.24 -36.10 -10.91
C SER A 59 -0.44 -34.73 -10.26
N ALA A 60 -0.66 -34.67 -8.95
CA ALA A 60 -0.89 -33.43 -8.21
C ALA A 60 0.41 -32.92 -7.58
N ILE A 61 0.64 -31.61 -7.68
CA ILE A 61 1.77 -30.96 -7.02
C ILE A 61 1.45 -30.84 -5.53
N GLN A 62 2.32 -31.37 -4.67
CA GLN A 62 2.20 -31.18 -3.23
C GLN A 62 2.88 -29.86 -2.83
N LEU A 63 2.14 -29.01 -2.11
CA LEU A 63 2.62 -27.72 -1.63
C LEU A 63 2.67 -27.71 -0.10
N HIS A 64 3.67 -27.02 0.45
CA HIS A 64 3.80 -26.89 1.89
C HIS A 64 2.72 -25.94 2.49
N PRO A 65 1.99 -26.31 3.56
CA PRO A 65 0.88 -25.50 4.08
C PRO A 65 1.25 -24.07 4.48
N LEU A 66 2.46 -23.86 5.02
CA LEU A 66 2.90 -22.54 5.48
C LEU A 66 3.16 -21.55 4.33
N VAL A 67 3.39 -22.03 3.10
CA VAL A 67 3.59 -21.14 1.94
C VAL A 67 2.28 -20.80 1.22
N CYS A 68 1.17 -21.46 1.55
CA CYS A 68 -0.14 -21.19 0.94
C CYS A 68 -0.58 -19.74 1.15
N ALA A 69 -0.29 -19.15 2.32
CA ALA A 69 -0.55 -17.75 2.59
C ALA A 69 0.25 -16.81 1.66
N ALA A 70 1.49 -17.19 1.33
CA ALA A 70 2.32 -16.44 0.39
C ALA A 70 1.79 -16.56 -1.05
N PHE A 71 1.39 -17.74 -1.51
CA PHE A 71 0.80 -17.89 -2.84
C PHE A 71 -0.66 -17.40 -2.93
N ASN A 72 -1.28 -17.11 -1.78
CA ASN A 72 -2.73 -16.93 -1.65
C ASN A 72 -3.51 -18.09 -2.29
N ALA A 73 -2.99 -19.31 -2.14
CA ALA A 73 -3.50 -20.52 -2.78
C ALA A 73 -4.45 -21.28 -1.84
N ASP A 74 -5.54 -21.78 -2.40
CA ASP A 74 -6.46 -22.74 -1.80
C ASP A 74 -6.39 -24.09 -2.53
N PHE A 75 -7.03 -25.12 -1.95
CA PHE A 75 -6.98 -26.49 -2.45
C PHE A 75 -8.34 -26.95 -2.99
N ASP A 76 -9.03 -26.10 -3.74
CA ASP A 76 -10.35 -26.36 -4.34
C ASP A 76 -10.30 -26.62 -5.86
N GLY A 77 -9.11 -26.62 -6.46
CA GLY A 77 -8.90 -26.82 -7.90
C GLY A 77 -7.82 -25.92 -8.51
N ASP A 78 -7.21 -25.06 -7.71
CA ASP A 78 -6.09 -24.18 -8.09
C ASP A 78 -4.93 -24.90 -8.79
N GLN A 79 -4.34 -24.20 -9.76
CA GLN A 79 -3.22 -24.70 -10.57
C GLN A 79 -1.97 -23.84 -10.34
N MET A 80 -0.80 -24.49 -10.38
CA MET A 80 0.50 -23.84 -10.29
C MET A 80 1.40 -24.29 -11.44
N ALA A 81 2.21 -23.37 -11.95
CA ALA A 81 3.22 -23.64 -12.96
C ALA A 81 4.56 -23.98 -12.30
N VAL A 82 5.27 -24.96 -12.87
CA VAL A 82 6.61 -25.34 -12.44
C VAL A 82 7.60 -24.94 -13.52
N HIS A 83 8.64 -24.19 -13.13
CA HIS A 83 9.73 -23.80 -14.02
C HIS A 83 11.06 -24.40 -13.52
N VAL A 84 11.86 -24.95 -14.44
CA VAL A 84 13.14 -25.57 -14.12
C VAL A 84 14.28 -24.66 -14.58
N PRO A 85 15.09 -24.08 -13.66
CA PRO A 85 16.27 -23.31 -14.04
C PRO A 85 17.32 -24.20 -14.70
N LEU A 86 17.88 -23.74 -15.82
CA LEU A 86 18.81 -24.53 -16.65
C LEU A 86 20.27 -24.10 -16.49
N SER A 87 20.55 -22.79 -16.47
CA SER A 87 21.92 -22.28 -16.32
C SER A 87 22.42 -22.46 -14.89
N ARG A 88 23.75 -22.51 -14.70
CA ARG A 88 24.34 -22.66 -13.37
C ARG A 88 24.03 -21.46 -12.50
N GLU A 89 24.08 -20.27 -13.09
CA GLU A 89 23.80 -18.99 -12.47
C GLU A 89 22.35 -18.94 -11.98
N ALA A 90 21.38 -19.36 -12.82
CA ALA A 90 19.97 -19.38 -12.44
C ALA A 90 19.66 -20.41 -11.35
N VAL A 91 20.33 -21.58 -11.37
CA VAL A 91 20.22 -22.59 -10.31
C VAL A 91 20.72 -22.03 -8.97
N GLN A 92 21.85 -21.31 -9.00
CA GLN A 92 22.47 -20.74 -7.81
C GLN A 92 21.65 -19.56 -7.26
N GLU A 93 21.15 -18.68 -8.12
CA GLU A 93 20.23 -17.61 -7.75
C GLU A 93 18.93 -18.16 -7.15
N ALA A 94 18.30 -19.14 -7.80
CA ALA A 94 17.08 -19.77 -7.29
C ALA A 94 17.30 -20.39 -5.90
N ARG A 95 18.46 -21.00 -5.67
CA ARG A 95 18.81 -21.63 -4.39
C ARG A 95 19.13 -20.61 -3.30
N ASN A 96 19.89 -19.57 -3.62
CA ASN A 96 20.41 -18.64 -2.61
C ASN A 96 19.47 -17.46 -2.34
N VAL A 97 18.63 -17.07 -3.31
CA VAL A 97 17.76 -15.90 -3.21
C VAL A 97 16.29 -16.28 -3.17
N MET A 98 15.84 -17.18 -4.05
CA MET A 98 14.40 -17.46 -4.23
C MET A 98 13.85 -18.59 -3.35
N LEU A 99 14.71 -19.32 -2.63
CA LEU A 99 14.28 -20.43 -1.78
C LEU A 99 13.26 -19.94 -0.74
N SER A 100 12.19 -20.70 -0.52
CA SER A 100 11.10 -20.31 0.38
C SER A 100 11.57 -20.02 1.81
N THR A 101 12.60 -20.71 2.29
CA THR A 101 13.20 -20.50 3.62
C THR A 101 13.90 -19.15 3.78
N HIS A 102 14.30 -18.50 2.69
CA HIS A 102 14.90 -17.16 2.73
C HIS A 102 13.84 -16.05 2.64
N ASN A 103 12.62 -16.38 2.23
CA ASN A 103 11.56 -15.42 1.91
C ASN A 103 10.37 -15.58 2.88
N MET A 104 10.63 -15.41 4.19
CA MET A 104 9.62 -15.58 5.24
C MET A 104 8.83 -14.31 5.58
N LEU A 105 9.43 -13.14 5.35
CA LEU A 105 8.82 -11.86 5.69
C LEU A 105 8.00 -11.29 4.53
N SER A 106 6.96 -10.54 4.87
CA SER A 106 6.17 -9.76 3.93
C SER A 106 7.01 -8.58 3.41
N PRO A 107 7.18 -8.43 2.08
CA PRO A 107 7.87 -7.27 1.51
C PRO A 107 7.18 -5.94 1.82
N SER A 108 5.88 -5.94 2.12
CA SER A 108 5.10 -4.72 2.39
C SER A 108 5.34 -4.16 3.79
N SER A 109 5.40 -5.02 4.80
CA SER A 109 5.41 -4.62 6.22
C SER A 109 6.63 -5.12 7.01
N GLY A 110 7.29 -6.18 6.55
CA GLY A 110 8.34 -6.89 7.30
C GLY A 110 7.81 -7.82 8.38
N GLU A 111 6.49 -8.00 8.49
CA GLU A 111 5.90 -9.04 9.35
C GLU A 111 6.11 -10.44 8.74
N PRO A 112 6.26 -11.49 9.55
CA PRO A 112 6.34 -12.86 9.05
C PRO A 112 5.05 -13.24 8.33
N LEU A 113 5.13 -13.48 7.02
CA LEU A 113 4.01 -13.94 6.21
C LEU A 113 3.81 -15.46 6.35
N VAL A 114 4.92 -16.18 6.53
CA VAL A 114 4.95 -17.62 6.79
C VAL A 114 4.64 -17.85 8.27
N ALA A 115 3.37 -17.68 8.62
CA ALA A 115 2.86 -17.92 9.97
C ALA A 115 1.84 -19.09 9.96
N PRO A 116 1.69 -19.80 11.08
CA PRO A 116 0.63 -20.79 11.25
C PRO A 116 -0.76 -20.22 10.92
N THR A 117 -1.54 -20.97 10.14
CA THR A 117 -2.93 -20.61 9.78
C THR A 117 -3.89 -21.77 10.04
N TYR A 118 -5.19 -21.48 10.07
CA TYR A 118 -6.29 -22.44 10.16
C TYR A 118 -6.10 -23.51 11.25
N GLU A 119 -6.04 -24.80 10.87
CA GLU A 119 -5.99 -25.94 11.78
C GLU A 119 -4.73 -25.92 12.65
N ILE A 120 -3.61 -25.40 12.15
CA ILE A 120 -2.37 -25.30 12.95
C ILE A 120 -2.61 -24.37 14.14
N VAL A 121 -3.25 -23.22 13.90
CA VAL A 121 -3.62 -22.26 14.95
C VAL A 121 -4.63 -22.88 15.91
N LEU A 122 -5.66 -23.56 15.39
CA LEU A 122 -6.67 -24.21 16.22
C LEU A 122 -6.05 -25.25 17.16
N GLY A 123 -5.11 -26.06 16.66
CA GLY A 123 -4.41 -27.06 17.46
C GLY A 123 -3.51 -26.45 18.54
N CYS A 124 -2.76 -25.39 18.21
CA CYS A 124 -1.93 -24.67 19.19
C CYS A 124 -2.78 -23.96 20.25
N TYR A 125 -3.90 -23.37 19.85
CA TYR A 125 -4.85 -22.74 20.75
C TYR A 125 -5.46 -23.76 21.70
N TYR A 126 -5.97 -24.88 21.16
CA TYR A 126 -6.51 -25.99 21.95
C TYR A 126 -5.47 -26.49 22.97
N LEU A 127 -4.24 -26.76 22.50
CA LEU A 127 -3.14 -27.24 23.34
C LEU A 127 -2.82 -26.29 24.51
N THR A 128 -2.95 -24.98 24.33
CA THR A 128 -2.56 -23.97 25.33
C THR A 128 -3.72 -23.42 26.14
N GLN A 129 -4.95 -23.85 25.85
CA GLN A 129 -6.16 -23.45 26.57
C GLN A 129 -6.21 -24.04 27.98
N THR A 130 -6.81 -23.29 28.90
CA THR A 130 -7.12 -23.74 30.27
C THR A 130 -8.60 -24.09 30.38
N LYS A 131 -8.92 -25.16 31.12
CA LYS A 131 -10.29 -25.58 31.35
C LYS A 131 -10.59 -25.57 32.86
N PRO A 132 -11.64 -24.85 33.32
CA PRO A 132 -12.08 -24.91 34.71
C PRO A 132 -12.65 -26.30 35.04
N ASP A 133 -12.46 -26.77 36.28
CA ASP A 133 -12.89 -28.09 36.77
C ASP A 133 -12.27 -29.28 36.01
N ALA A 134 -11.06 -29.09 35.47
CA ALA A 134 -10.31 -30.14 34.79
C ALA A 134 -9.76 -31.18 35.77
N LYS A 135 -9.61 -32.42 35.30
CA LYS A 135 -9.12 -33.52 36.13
C LYS A 135 -7.69 -33.28 36.61
N GLY A 136 -7.52 -33.19 37.94
CA GLY A 136 -6.21 -32.98 38.57
C GLY A 136 -5.77 -31.52 38.67
N GLU A 137 -6.72 -30.59 38.54
CA GLU A 137 -6.53 -29.16 38.80
C GLU A 137 -5.94 -28.88 40.20
N GLY A 138 -5.04 -27.91 40.28
CA GLY A 138 -4.33 -27.52 41.50
C GLY A 138 -3.24 -28.50 41.94
N GLY A 139 -2.91 -29.50 41.12
CA GLY A 139 -1.82 -30.42 41.35
C GLY A 139 -0.47 -29.72 41.42
N ARG A 140 0.40 -30.17 42.32
CA ARG A 140 1.79 -29.67 42.47
C ARG A 140 2.79 -30.74 42.08
N TYR A 141 3.68 -30.39 41.16
CA TYR A 141 4.67 -31.31 40.59
C TYR A 141 6.08 -30.77 40.79
N ARG A 142 7.06 -31.67 40.83
CA ARG A 142 8.45 -31.31 41.06
C ARG A 142 9.12 -30.77 39.80
N ASP A 143 8.92 -31.44 38.68
CA ASP A 143 9.52 -31.14 37.39
C ASP A 143 8.52 -31.42 36.26
N PHE A 144 8.90 -31.09 35.03
CA PHE A 144 8.06 -31.30 33.84
C PHE A 144 7.89 -32.77 33.50
N ASP A 145 8.90 -33.60 33.76
CA ASP A 145 8.82 -35.04 33.54
C ASP A 145 7.72 -35.68 34.41
N ASP A 146 7.63 -35.30 35.69
CA ASP A 146 6.57 -35.76 36.59
C ASP A 146 5.17 -35.36 36.09
N VAL A 147 5.04 -34.18 35.47
CA VAL A 147 3.77 -33.72 34.87
C VAL A 147 3.39 -34.57 33.66
N LEU A 148 4.33 -34.80 32.74
CA LEU A 148 4.09 -35.58 31.54
C LEU A 148 3.76 -37.04 31.89
N ILE A 149 4.45 -37.63 32.88
CA ILE A 149 4.13 -38.96 33.39
C ILE A 149 2.71 -39.00 33.99
N ALA A 150 2.31 -37.95 34.73
CA ALA A 150 0.97 -37.87 35.29
C ALA A 150 -0.12 -37.69 34.22
N TYR A 151 0.19 -36.99 33.13
CA TYR A 151 -0.67 -36.88 31.94
C TYR A 151 -0.81 -38.24 31.23
N ASP A 152 0.30 -38.93 30.96
CA ASP A 152 0.31 -40.25 30.30
C ASP A 152 -0.40 -41.33 31.14
N ALA A 153 -0.31 -41.22 32.48
CA ALA A 153 -1.05 -42.08 33.40
C ALA A 153 -2.55 -41.74 33.47
N GLY A 154 -2.99 -40.68 32.79
CA GLY A 154 -4.38 -40.20 32.79
C GLY A 154 -4.83 -39.61 34.12
N ILE A 155 -3.88 -39.18 34.98
CA ILE A 155 -4.18 -38.51 36.26
C ILE A 155 -4.51 -37.03 36.01
N LEU A 156 -3.84 -36.41 35.03
CA LEU A 156 -4.09 -35.06 34.56
C LEU A 156 -4.77 -35.04 33.19
N GLU A 157 -5.55 -34.01 32.92
CA GLU A 157 -5.97 -33.61 31.57
C GLU A 157 -5.03 -32.55 30.97
N LEU A 158 -4.98 -32.45 29.64
CA LEU A 158 -4.12 -31.51 28.89
C LEU A 158 -4.25 -30.04 29.35
N HIS A 159 -5.48 -29.64 29.70
CA HIS A 159 -5.86 -28.27 30.05
C HIS A 159 -5.94 -28.01 31.56
N SER A 160 -5.44 -28.95 32.38
CA SER A 160 -5.50 -28.84 33.84
C SER A 160 -4.49 -27.82 34.33
N THR A 161 -4.95 -26.85 35.12
CA THR A 161 -4.08 -25.86 35.75
C THR A 161 -3.28 -26.53 36.87
N ILE A 162 -1.95 -26.45 36.80
CA ILE A 162 -1.01 -27.08 37.73
C ILE A 162 0.05 -26.07 38.17
N SER A 163 0.68 -26.33 39.33
CA SER A 163 1.88 -25.61 39.75
C SER A 163 3.11 -26.52 39.65
N VAL A 164 4.16 -26.06 39.00
CA VAL A 164 5.40 -26.83 38.80
C VAL A 164 6.61 -25.90 38.97
N HIS A 165 7.78 -26.44 39.29
CA HIS A 165 9.00 -25.64 39.33
C HIS A 165 9.49 -25.29 37.92
N ALA A 166 9.99 -24.06 37.76
CA ALA A 166 10.60 -23.63 36.51
C ALA A 166 11.85 -24.47 36.18
N PRO A 167 12.09 -24.77 34.89
CA PRO A 167 13.26 -25.52 34.47
C PRO A 167 14.52 -24.70 34.77
N GLY A 168 15.45 -25.27 35.55
CA GLY A 168 16.71 -24.61 35.93
C GLY A 168 16.68 -23.79 37.22
N GLU A 169 15.50 -23.43 37.75
CA GLU A 169 15.35 -22.70 39.02
C GLU A 169 14.50 -23.48 40.02
N SER A 170 15.12 -23.96 41.12
CA SER A 170 14.46 -24.84 42.08
C SER A 170 13.47 -24.13 43.03
N ASP A 171 13.43 -22.80 43.04
CA ASP A 171 12.71 -22.00 44.05
C ASP A 171 11.51 -21.24 43.47
N THR A 172 11.32 -21.27 42.14
CA THR A 172 10.30 -20.50 41.43
C THR A 172 9.18 -21.44 40.97
N TRP A 173 7.98 -21.25 41.53
CA TRP A 173 6.77 -21.96 41.10
C TRP A 173 6.09 -21.21 39.96
N ILE A 174 5.77 -21.92 38.89
CA ILE A 174 5.01 -21.40 37.76
C ILE A 174 3.64 -22.07 37.71
N GLU A 175 2.61 -21.31 37.37
CA GLU A 175 1.28 -21.83 37.05
C GLU A 175 1.19 -22.06 35.54
N THR A 176 0.90 -23.29 35.13
CA THR A 176 0.86 -23.69 33.73
C THR A 176 -0.08 -24.87 33.51
N THR A 177 -0.12 -25.41 32.29
CA THR A 177 -0.85 -26.63 31.92
C THR A 177 0.09 -27.64 31.27
N PRO A 178 -0.21 -28.96 31.32
CA PRO A 178 0.55 -29.96 30.57
C PRO A 178 0.69 -29.62 29.08
N GLY A 179 -0.38 -29.10 28.47
CA GLY A 179 -0.33 -28.71 27.05
C GLY A 179 0.61 -27.54 26.76
N ARG A 180 0.68 -26.53 27.64
CA ARG A 180 1.65 -25.43 27.51
C ARG A 180 3.09 -25.92 27.67
N ILE A 181 3.36 -26.90 28.52
CA ILE A 181 4.70 -27.51 28.64
C ILE A 181 5.09 -28.15 27.31
N ILE A 182 4.23 -28.99 26.74
CA ILE A 182 4.46 -29.67 25.46
C ILE A 182 4.69 -28.67 24.32
N PHE A 183 3.90 -27.60 24.25
CA PHE A 183 4.10 -26.56 23.24
C PHE A 183 5.47 -25.88 23.37
N ASN A 184 5.90 -25.59 24.59
CA ASN A 184 7.16 -24.86 24.83
C ASN A 184 8.41 -25.71 24.59
N GLU A 185 8.33 -27.04 24.58
CA GLU A 185 9.47 -27.91 24.24
C GLU A 185 9.94 -27.72 22.79
N VAL A 186 9.02 -27.34 21.89
CA VAL A 186 9.30 -27.02 20.49
C VAL A 186 10.06 -25.70 20.33
N LEU A 187 9.98 -24.81 21.33
CA LEU A 187 10.59 -23.49 21.26
C LEU A 187 12.03 -23.51 21.77
N PRO A 188 12.91 -22.62 21.24
CA PRO A 188 14.21 -22.34 21.81
C PRO A 188 14.11 -21.92 23.28
N GLU A 189 15.12 -22.26 24.10
CA GLU A 189 15.08 -22.06 25.55
C GLU A 189 14.81 -20.60 25.95
N GLU A 190 15.32 -19.65 25.19
CA GLU A 190 15.20 -18.21 25.44
C GLU A 190 13.77 -17.67 25.25
N LEU A 191 12.93 -18.39 24.51
CA LEU A 191 11.59 -17.96 24.08
C LEU A 191 10.45 -18.69 24.80
N ARG A 192 10.77 -19.61 25.71
CA ARG A 192 9.76 -20.43 26.40
C ARG A 192 8.94 -19.58 27.37
N ARG A 193 7.62 -19.52 27.13
CA ARG A 193 6.62 -18.84 27.97
C ARG A 193 5.48 -19.80 28.30
N TYR A 194 5.39 -20.18 29.57
CA TYR A 194 4.47 -21.21 30.05
C TYR A 194 3.08 -20.69 30.49
N ASP A 195 2.87 -19.38 30.40
CA ASP A 195 1.67 -18.66 30.88
C ASP A 195 0.78 -18.11 29.76
N VAL A 196 1.24 -18.18 28.51
CA VAL A 196 0.59 -17.53 27.36
C VAL A 196 -0.34 -18.49 26.59
N LEU A 197 -1.51 -17.99 26.19
CA LEU A 197 -2.44 -18.65 25.26
C LEU A 197 -2.03 -18.35 23.82
N MET A 198 -1.91 -19.39 22.99
CA MET A 198 -1.42 -19.28 21.62
C MET A 198 -2.56 -19.16 20.61
N ASP A 199 -3.14 -17.97 20.51
CA ASP A 199 -4.02 -17.59 19.40
C ASP A 199 -3.23 -17.21 18.14
N LYS A 200 -3.93 -16.88 17.04
CA LYS A 200 -3.29 -16.47 15.78
C LYS A 200 -2.34 -15.29 15.94
N LYS A 201 -2.67 -14.31 16.79
CA LYS A 201 -1.87 -13.11 16.98
C LYS A 201 -0.61 -13.44 17.78
N ALA A 202 -0.77 -14.15 18.89
CA ALA A 202 0.33 -14.61 19.73
C ALA A 202 1.31 -15.50 18.97
N LEU A 203 0.82 -16.40 18.11
CA LEU A 203 1.68 -17.22 17.24
C LEU A 203 2.45 -16.38 16.23
N ARG A 204 1.82 -15.38 15.61
CA ARG A 204 2.52 -14.47 14.69
C ARG A 204 3.61 -13.66 15.40
N ASP A 205 3.30 -13.15 16.59
CA ASP A 205 4.23 -12.36 17.40
C ASP A 205 5.41 -13.24 17.87
N LEU A 206 5.15 -14.50 18.25
CA LEU A 206 6.16 -15.50 18.57
C LEU A 206 7.08 -15.79 17.38
N VAL A 207 6.53 -16.02 16.18
CA VAL A 207 7.33 -16.26 14.97
C VAL A 207 8.22 -15.05 14.65
N SER A 208 7.70 -13.84 14.82
CA SER A 208 8.48 -12.59 14.66
C SER A 208 9.63 -12.50 15.67
N GLU A 209 9.42 -12.96 16.91
CA GLU A 209 10.47 -13.01 17.94
C GLU A 209 11.53 -14.08 17.65
N VAL A 210 11.12 -15.29 17.25
CA VAL A 210 12.02 -16.38 16.83
C VAL A 210 12.90 -15.93 15.67
N TYR A 211 12.29 -15.30 14.66
CA TYR A 211 13.00 -14.76 13.50
C TYR A 211 14.08 -13.77 13.89
N ARG A 212 13.75 -12.82 14.77
CA ARG A 212 14.68 -11.77 15.20
C ARG A 212 15.85 -12.31 16.02
N LEU A 213 15.62 -13.29 16.89
CA LEU A 213 16.68 -13.81 17.77
C LEU A 213 17.56 -14.87 17.10
N THR A 214 16.97 -15.72 16.26
CA THR A 214 17.65 -16.94 15.77
C THR A 214 17.89 -16.96 14.26
N GLY A 215 17.28 -16.04 13.50
CA GLY A 215 17.40 -15.95 12.05
C GLY A 215 16.63 -17.02 11.27
N ASN A 216 16.82 -17.05 9.94
CA ASN A 216 15.99 -17.85 9.02
C ASN A 216 16.03 -19.37 9.28
N ALA A 217 17.21 -19.95 9.50
CA ALA A 217 17.39 -21.40 9.55
C ALA A 217 16.63 -22.03 10.73
N THR A 218 16.91 -21.56 11.94
CA THR A 218 16.24 -22.04 13.15
C THR A 218 14.75 -21.73 13.14
N THR A 219 14.34 -20.57 12.60
CA THR A 219 12.92 -20.23 12.47
C THR A 219 12.18 -21.24 11.60
N SER A 220 12.80 -21.71 10.50
CA SER A 220 12.19 -22.73 9.64
C SER A 220 11.96 -24.04 10.40
N GLU A 221 12.92 -24.47 11.21
CA GLU A 221 12.83 -25.70 11.99
C GLU A 221 11.74 -25.61 13.06
N VAL A 222 11.68 -24.48 13.79
CA VAL A 222 10.65 -24.23 14.80
C VAL A 222 9.26 -24.19 14.17
N LEU A 223 9.10 -23.51 13.03
CA LEU A 223 7.83 -23.45 12.31
C LEU A 223 7.34 -24.85 11.87
N ASP A 224 8.25 -25.70 11.42
CA ASP A 224 7.91 -27.07 11.04
C ASP A 224 7.48 -27.93 12.23
N GLN A 225 8.10 -27.75 13.39
CA GLN A 225 7.69 -28.43 14.62
C GLN A 225 6.34 -27.89 15.13
N ILE A 226 6.11 -26.58 15.10
CA ILE A 226 4.81 -25.96 15.43
C ILE A 226 3.71 -26.51 14.51
N LYS A 227 4.00 -26.63 13.20
CA LYS A 227 3.07 -27.25 12.23
C LYS A 227 2.71 -28.68 12.62
N GLN A 228 3.70 -29.51 12.97
CA GLN A 228 3.46 -30.91 13.36
C GLN A 228 2.61 -31.02 14.63
N VAL A 229 2.98 -30.27 15.67
CA VAL A 229 2.24 -30.22 16.94
C VAL A 229 0.83 -29.67 16.73
N GLY A 230 0.69 -28.58 15.97
CA GLY A 230 -0.59 -27.98 15.63
C GLY A 230 -1.52 -28.97 14.92
N PHE A 231 -1.07 -29.65 13.86
CA PHE A 231 -1.92 -30.65 13.19
C PHE A 231 -2.27 -31.85 14.08
N HIS A 232 -1.32 -32.32 14.89
CA HIS A 232 -1.58 -33.42 15.82
C HIS A 232 -2.67 -33.05 16.82
N TYR A 233 -2.52 -31.92 17.53
CA TYR A 233 -3.48 -31.51 18.55
C TYR A 233 -4.79 -30.96 17.96
N ALA A 234 -4.78 -30.45 16.73
CA ALA A 234 -6.02 -30.16 16.02
C ALA A 234 -6.83 -31.45 15.79
N THR A 235 -6.17 -32.55 15.42
CA THR A 235 -6.80 -33.86 15.24
C THR A 235 -7.29 -34.43 16.57
N VAL A 236 -6.47 -34.35 17.63
CA VAL A 236 -6.82 -34.82 18.99
C VAL A 236 -7.99 -34.02 19.58
N SER A 237 -8.09 -32.72 19.26
CA SER A 237 -9.17 -31.88 19.79
C SER A 237 -10.56 -32.38 19.41
N GLY A 238 -10.69 -33.10 18.28
CA GLY A 238 -11.98 -33.59 17.79
C GLY A 238 -12.98 -32.46 17.54
N THR A 239 -12.48 -31.24 17.30
CA THR A 239 -13.33 -30.06 17.11
C THR A 239 -14.24 -30.28 15.90
N THR A 240 -15.55 -30.09 16.12
CA THR A 240 -16.59 -30.27 15.11
C THR A 240 -17.54 -29.06 15.09
N ILE A 241 -18.35 -28.97 14.05
CA ILE A 241 -19.47 -28.02 13.97
C ILE A 241 -20.75 -28.84 13.85
N GLY A 242 -21.56 -28.79 14.90
CA GLY A 242 -22.90 -29.36 14.92
C GLY A 242 -23.98 -28.28 14.90
N ILE A 243 -25.19 -28.67 14.47
CA ILE A 243 -26.38 -27.82 14.61
C ILE A 243 -26.61 -27.43 16.07
N THR A 244 -26.24 -28.26 17.04
CA THR A 244 -26.41 -27.98 18.48
C THR A 244 -25.48 -26.89 19.03
N ASP A 245 -24.38 -26.59 18.33
CA ASP A 245 -23.36 -25.64 18.80
C ASP A 245 -23.81 -24.19 18.60
N ILE A 246 -24.74 -23.98 17.66
CA ILE A 246 -25.34 -22.68 17.38
C ILE A 246 -26.61 -22.59 18.23
N GLN A 247 -26.59 -21.81 19.30
CA GLN A 247 -27.75 -21.58 20.16
C GLN A 247 -28.38 -20.22 19.85
N VAL A 248 -29.69 -20.21 19.60
CA VAL A 248 -30.43 -18.95 19.44
C VAL A 248 -30.70 -18.38 20.83
N PRO A 249 -30.30 -17.14 21.13
CA PRO A 249 -30.55 -16.54 22.43
C PRO A 249 -32.05 -16.42 22.71
N PRO A 250 -32.54 -16.79 23.91
CA PRO A 250 -33.95 -16.67 24.26
C PRO A 250 -34.42 -15.21 24.34
N GLU A 251 -33.54 -14.27 24.69
CA GLU A 251 -33.84 -12.84 24.79
C GLU A 251 -34.12 -12.20 23.42
N LYS A 252 -33.70 -12.86 22.33
CA LYS A 252 -33.86 -12.38 20.96
C LYS A 252 -35.30 -11.97 20.66
N ALA A 253 -36.26 -12.82 20.99
CA ALA A 253 -37.67 -12.61 20.67
C ALA A 253 -38.23 -11.35 21.35
N GLU A 254 -37.79 -11.06 22.59
CA GLU A 254 -38.20 -9.88 23.34
C GLU A 254 -37.63 -8.60 22.72
N ILE A 255 -36.34 -8.59 22.37
CA ILE A 255 -35.67 -7.43 21.79
C ILE A 255 -36.25 -7.09 20.41
N ILE A 256 -36.56 -8.09 19.59
CA ILE A 256 -37.21 -7.87 18.28
C ILE A 256 -38.63 -7.33 18.47
N ALA A 257 -39.40 -7.85 19.42
CA ALA A 257 -40.74 -7.36 19.70
C ALA A 257 -40.77 -5.92 20.24
N GLU A 258 -39.75 -5.51 21.01
CA GLU A 258 -39.56 -4.12 21.45
C GLU A 258 -39.32 -3.19 20.25
N ALA A 259 -38.42 -3.60 19.34
CA ALA A 259 -38.10 -2.84 18.14
C ALA A 259 -39.28 -2.73 17.17
N ASP A 260 -40.04 -3.81 16.99
CA ASP A 260 -41.22 -3.80 16.11
C ASP A 260 -42.28 -2.80 16.59
N LYS A 261 -42.51 -2.69 17.91
CA LYS A 261 -43.41 -1.68 18.48
C LYS A 261 -42.91 -0.24 18.26
N GLU A 262 -41.59 -0.04 18.34
CA GLU A 262 -40.99 1.27 18.10
C GLU A 262 -41.14 1.69 16.63
N VAL A 263 -40.96 0.76 15.68
CA VAL A 263 -41.16 1.00 14.25
C VAL A 263 -42.64 1.21 13.93
N GLU A 264 -43.55 0.44 14.54
CA GLU A 264 -45.01 0.63 14.39
C GLU A 264 -45.44 2.03 14.85
N LEU A 265 -44.90 2.52 15.97
CA LEU A 265 -45.14 3.90 16.43
C LEU A 265 -44.60 4.95 15.45
N LEU A 266 -43.47 4.70 14.78
CA LEU A 266 -42.96 5.59 13.73
C LEU A 266 -43.89 5.61 12.51
N GLU A 267 -44.46 4.48 12.14
CA GLU A 267 -45.46 4.40 11.07
C GLU A 267 -46.73 5.19 11.44
N GLU A 268 -47.25 5.03 12.66
CA GLU A 268 -48.39 5.82 13.17
C GLU A 268 -48.10 7.32 13.15
N GLN A 269 -46.90 7.74 13.57
CA GLN A 269 -46.48 9.15 13.52
C GLN A 269 -46.42 9.70 12.10
N TYR A 270 -45.99 8.87 11.15
CA TYR A 270 -45.95 9.21 9.74
C TYR A 270 -47.37 9.35 9.16
N GLU A 271 -48.26 8.39 9.45
CA GLU A 271 -49.67 8.44 9.04
C GLU A 271 -50.42 9.65 9.63
N MET A 272 -50.08 10.05 10.86
CA MET A 272 -50.59 11.27 11.51
C MET A 272 -49.97 12.57 10.96
N GLY A 273 -48.97 12.49 10.09
CA GLY A 273 -48.26 13.63 9.51
C GLY A 273 -47.34 14.37 10.50
N LEU A 274 -46.91 13.73 11.58
CA LEU A 274 -46.01 14.30 12.59
C LEU A 274 -44.54 14.25 12.17
N ILE A 275 -44.17 13.29 11.33
CA ILE A 275 -42.82 13.10 10.80
C ILE A 275 -42.86 12.94 9.28
N THR A 276 -41.75 13.26 8.62
CA THR A 276 -41.58 13.04 7.18
C THR A 276 -41.15 11.60 6.88
N GLU A 277 -41.33 11.14 5.64
CA GLU A 277 -40.90 9.80 5.20
C GLU A 277 -39.38 9.59 5.39
N ARG A 278 -38.58 10.62 5.10
CA ARG A 278 -37.12 10.58 5.31
C ARG A 278 -36.77 10.43 6.78
N GLU A 279 -37.45 11.14 7.67
CA GLU A 279 -37.24 11.01 9.12
C GLU A 279 -37.67 9.64 9.63
N LYS A 280 -38.79 9.10 9.13
CA LYS A 280 -39.23 7.73 9.44
C LYS A 280 -38.15 6.73 9.08
N HIS A 281 -37.68 6.76 7.84
CA HIS A 281 -36.66 5.84 7.33
C HIS A 281 -35.37 5.89 8.17
N VAL A 282 -34.82 7.08 8.41
CA VAL A 282 -33.59 7.24 9.21
C VAL A 282 -33.77 6.74 10.64
N ARG A 283 -34.91 7.04 11.28
CA ARG A 283 -35.19 6.57 12.64
C ARG A 283 -35.36 5.05 12.69
N ALA A 284 -36.10 4.46 11.74
CA ALA A 284 -36.28 3.01 11.66
C ALA A 284 -34.94 2.28 11.47
N VAL A 285 -34.08 2.77 10.57
CA VAL A 285 -32.72 2.24 10.38
C VAL A 285 -31.91 2.32 11.66
N ASN A 286 -31.94 3.45 12.37
CA ASN A 286 -31.23 3.61 13.65
C ASN A 286 -31.75 2.66 14.74
N THR A 287 -33.06 2.43 14.81
CA THR A 287 -33.67 1.44 15.71
C THR A 287 -33.11 0.04 15.44
N TRP A 288 -33.06 -0.39 14.17
CA TRP A 288 -32.53 -1.70 13.79
C TRP A 288 -31.01 -1.82 13.95
N GLN A 289 -30.25 -0.75 13.75
CA GLN A 289 -28.80 -0.73 14.06
C GLN A 289 -28.55 -0.94 15.55
N ARG A 290 -29.33 -0.27 16.41
CA ARG A 290 -29.26 -0.45 17.87
C ARG A 290 -29.61 -1.89 18.28
N VAL A 291 -30.62 -2.48 17.67
CA VAL A 291 -30.99 -3.89 17.89
C VAL A 291 -29.85 -4.83 17.50
N SER A 292 -29.26 -4.62 16.32
CA SER A 292 -28.13 -5.42 15.85
C SER A 292 -26.93 -5.36 16.81
N GLY A 293 -26.62 -4.18 17.36
CA GLY A 293 -25.57 -4.02 18.38
C GLY A 293 -25.90 -4.72 19.70
N ARG A 294 -27.14 -4.62 20.19
CA ARG A 294 -27.58 -5.38 21.38
C ARG A 294 -27.48 -6.90 21.17
N MET A 295 -27.74 -7.40 19.96
CA MET A 295 -27.59 -8.83 19.65
C MET A 295 -26.14 -9.30 19.75
N ASP A 296 -25.15 -8.46 19.42
CA ASP A 296 -23.73 -8.81 19.56
C ASP A 296 -23.39 -9.11 21.03
N GLU A 297 -23.84 -8.26 21.95
CA GLU A 297 -23.63 -8.44 23.40
C GLU A 297 -24.31 -9.71 23.94
N VAL A 298 -25.53 -9.99 23.48
CA VAL A 298 -26.30 -11.16 23.93
C VAL A 298 -25.65 -12.46 23.44
N ILE A 299 -25.14 -12.49 22.21
CA ILE A 299 -24.47 -13.68 21.67
C ILE A 299 -23.21 -14.03 22.45
N GLN A 300 -22.42 -13.02 22.83
CA GLN A 300 -21.19 -13.23 23.62
C GLN A 300 -21.48 -13.89 24.98
N GLN A 301 -22.65 -13.66 25.57
CA GLN A 301 -23.03 -14.24 26.86
C GLN A 301 -23.49 -15.71 26.76
N HIS A 302 -24.01 -16.14 25.60
CA HIS A 302 -24.58 -17.48 25.39
C HIS A 302 -23.65 -18.43 24.63
N LEU A 303 -22.51 -17.94 24.15
CA LEU A 303 -21.51 -18.76 23.49
C LEU A 303 -20.80 -19.67 24.51
N PRO A 304 -20.71 -20.99 24.26
CA PRO A 304 -19.97 -21.89 25.15
C PRO A 304 -18.48 -21.54 25.16
N GLU A 305 -17.87 -21.45 26.34
CA GLU A 305 -16.46 -21.06 26.52
C GLU A 305 -15.44 -22.10 26.00
N PHE A 306 -15.89 -23.29 25.62
CA PHE A 306 -15.00 -24.40 25.25
C PHE A 306 -15.49 -25.18 24.03
N GLY A 307 -14.61 -25.34 23.04
CA GLY A 307 -14.81 -26.15 21.84
C GLY A 307 -15.70 -25.53 20.76
N GLY A 308 -15.88 -26.27 19.67
CA GLY A 308 -16.78 -25.94 18.56
C GLY A 308 -16.50 -24.57 17.91
N ILE A 309 -17.58 -23.84 17.60
CA ILE A 309 -17.54 -22.55 16.90
C ILE A 309 -16.79 -21.48 17.72
N TYR A 310 -16.90 -21.52 19.05
CA TYR A 310 -16.22 -20.57 19.93
C TYR A 310 -14.70 -20.65 19.76
N ALA A 311 -14.13 -21.86 19.85
CA ALA A 311 -12.70 -22.08 19.70
C ALA A 311 -12.19 -21.67 18.32
N MET A 312 -12.95 -21.92 17.25
CA MET A 312 -12.56 -21.51 15.89
C MET A 312 -12.49 -19.99 15.72
N ALA A 313 -13.47 -19.26 16.25
CA ALA A 313 -13.50 -17.80 16.15
C ALA A 313 -12.50 -17.12 17.09
N HIS A 314 -12.40 -17.55 18.36
CA HIS A 314 -11.52 -16.93 19.37
C HIS A 314 -10.04 -17.26 19.16
N SER A 315 -9.73 -18.44 18.61
CA SER A 315 -8.36 -18.75 18.19
C SER A 315 -7.89 -17.90 17.00
N GLY A 316 -8.83 -17.31 16.25
CA GLY A 316 -8.55 -16.63 14.98
C GLY A 316 -8.24 -17.59 13.83
N ALA A 317 -8.45 -18.89 14.00
CA ALA A 317 -8.25 -19.90 12.95
C ALA A 317 -9.20 -19.67 11.78
N ARG A 318 -10.51 -19.58 12.05
CA ARG A 318 -11.54 -19.27 11.06
C ARG A 318 -12.83 -18.82 11.76
N GLY A 319 -13.49 -17.80 11.22
CA GLY A 319 -14.71 -17.27 11.81
C GLY A 319 -14.49 -15.90 12.45
N ASN A 320 -15.52 -15.05 12.45
CA ASN A 320 -15.56 -13.84 13.25
C ASN A 320 -16.91 -13.71 13.99
N GLU A 321 -16.99 -12.82 14.97
CA GLU A 321 -18.21 -12.60 15.75
C GLU A 321 -19.41 -12.20 14.86
N ALA A 322 -19.17 -11.44 13.79
CA ALA A 322 -20.21 -11.05 12.85
C ALA A 322 -20.81 -12.25 12.09
N GLN A 323 -20.01 -13.28 11.76
CA GLN A 323 -20.48 -14.52 11.15
C GLN A 323 -21.26 -15.37 12.17
N ILE A 324 -20.78 -15.43 13.41
CA ILE A 324 -21.52 -16.08 14.50
C ILE A 324 -22.89 -15.42 14.68
N LYS A 325 -22.95 -14.08 14.65
CA LYS A 325 -24.21 -13.34 14.73
C LYS A 325 -25.21 -13.75 13.65
N GLN A 326 -24.76 -13.85 12.40
CA GLN A 326 -25.62 -14.25 11.29
C GLN A 326 -26.12 -15.70 11.44
N MET A 327 -25.31 -16.58 12.03
CA MET A 327 -25.69 -17.97 12.27
C MET A 327 -26.69 -18.12 13.42
N ALA A 328 -26.53 -17.35 14.50
CA ALA A 328 -27.22 -17.59 15.78
C ALA A 328 -28.34 -16.58 16.12
N ALA A 329 -28.20 -15.29 15.77
CA ALA A 329 -29.15 -14.26 16.18
C ALA A 329 -29.93 -13.69 15.01
N MET A 330 -29.32 -12.88 14.16
CA MET A 330 -30.00 -12.23 13.05
C MET A 330 -29.00 -11.84 11.97
N ARG A 331 -29.47 -11.78 10.71
CA ARG A 331 -28.64 -11.29 9.62
C ARG A 331 -28.59 -9.76 9.54
N GLY A 332 -29.66 -9.07 9.97
CA GLY A 332 -29.67 -7.63 10.12
C GLY A 332 -30.07 -6.85 8.87
N LEU A 333 -29.63 -5.59 8.81
CA LEU A 333 -29.94 -4.65 7.73
C LEU A 333 -29.14 -4.96 6.46
N MET A 334 -29.81 -4.80 5.31
CA MET A 334 -29.23 -5.03 3.99
C MET A 334 -29.10 -3.74 3.18
N SER A 335 -28.08 -3.63 2.33
CA SER A 335 -27.97 -2.53 1.36
C SER A 335 -28.52 -2.91 -0.01
N ASN A 336 -29.25 -2.00 -0.65
CA ASN A 336 -29.67 -2.14 -2.04
C ASN A 336 -28.46 -1.95 -3.01
N PRO A 337 -28.61 -2.20 -4.32
CA PRO A 337 -27.53 -2.00 -5.29
C PRO A 337 -27.02 -0.56 -5.39
N ARG A 338 -27.85 0.44 -5.05
CA ARG A 338 -27.47 1.87 -5.01
C ARG A 338 -26.66 2.24 -3.77
N GLY A 339 -26.65 1.40 -2.74
CA GLY A 339 -25.97 1.65 -1.46
C GLY A 339 -26.91 2.11 -0.35
N ASP A 340 -28.20 2.34 -0.61
CA ASP A 340 -29.16 2.71 0.44
C ASP A 340 -29.51 1.49 1.29
N ILE A 341 -29.71 1.74 2.58
CA ILE A 341 -30.10 0.70 3.53
C ILE A 341 -31.59 0.39 3.33
N ILE A 342 -31.92 -0.89 3.20
CA ILE A 342 -33.29 -1.38 3.12
C ILE A 342 -33.88 -1.34 4.53
N GLU A 343 -35.01 -0.65 4.69
CA GLU A 343 -35.68 -0.45 5.98
C GLU A 343 -36.14 -1.76 6.63
N LEU A 344 -36.53 -2.76 5.82
CA LEU A 344 -36.95 -4.07 6.29
C LEU A 344 -35.72 -4.95 6.59
N PRO A 345 -35.40 -5.24 7.87
CA PRO A 345 -34.27 -6.07 8.22
C PRO A 345 -34.58 -7.56 8.05
N ILE A 346 -33.54 -8.38 8.01
CA ILE A 346 -33.64 -9.83 8.13
C ILE A 346 -33.53 -10.18 9.62
N LYS A 347 -34.67 -10.59 10.20
CA LYS A 347 -34.82 -10.91 11.63
C LYS A 347 -34.37 -12.33 11.93
N SER A 348 -34.49 -13.21 10.94
CA SER A 348 -34.12 -14.62 11.04
C SER A 348 -32.59 -14.81 10.98
N SER A 349 -32.10 -15.85 11.63
CA SER A 349 -30.72 -16.34 11.51
C SER A 349 -30.63 -17.51 10.51
N PHE A 350 -29.41 -17.90 10.11
CA PHE A 350 -29.24 -19.10 9.27
C PHE A 350 -29.71 -20.39 9.97
N ARG A 351 -29.62 -20.45 11.30
CA ARG A 351 -30.12 -21.58 12.08
C ARG A 351 -31.64 -21.71 12.01
N GLU A 352 -32.36 -20.60 12.08
CA GLU A 352 -33.83 -20.60 12.03
C GLU A 352 -34.35 -20.77 10.60
N GLY A 353 -33.52 -20.44 9.61
CA GLY A 353 -33.90 -20.42 8.20
C GLY A 353 -34.42 -19.04 7.78
N LEU A 354 -34.25 -18.71 6.50
CA LEU A 354 -34.71 -17.44 5.94
C LEU A 354 -36.02 -17.64 5.18
N SER A 355 -36.97 -16.72 5.33
CA SER A 355 -38.14 -16.67 4.45
C SER A 355 -37.74 -16.33 3.01
N VAL A 356 -38.63 -16.59 2.04
CA VAL A 356 -38.37 -16.27 0.62
C VAL A 356 -38.06 -14.78 0.43
N LEU A 357 -38.78 -13.90 1.13
CA LEU A 357 -38.56 -12.45 1.05
C LEU A 357 -37.22 -12.03 1.67
N GLU A 358 -36.89 -12.54 2.85
CA GLU A 358 -35.61 -12.25 3.51
C GLU A 358 -34.43 -12.77 2.67
N TYR A 359 -34.56 -13.96 2.10
CA TYR A 359 -33.56 -14.52 1.19
C TYR A 359 -33.40 -13.63 -0.05
N PHE A 360 -34.51 -13.24 -0.70
CA PHE A 360 -34.49 -12.36 -1.87
C PHE A 360 -33.83 -11.00 -1.57
N ILE A 361 -34.14 -10.38 -0.44
CA ILE A 361 -33.49 -9.13 0.01
C ILE A 361 -31.98 -9.34 0.14
N SER A 362 -31.55 -10.45 0.74
CA SER A 362 -30.13 -10.76 0.91
C SER A 362 -29.36 -10.94 -0.41
N THR A 363 -30.05 -11.34 -1.49
CA THR A 363 -29.40 -11.56 -2.79
C THR A 363 -28.90 -10.26 -3.44
N HIS A 364 -29.52 -9.12 -3.15
CA HIS A 364 -29.12 -7.83 -3.73
C HIS A 364 -27.70 -7.44 -3.31
N GLY A 365 -27.42 -7.50 -2.00
CA GLY A 365 -26.10 -7.22 -1.43
C GLY A 365 -25.06 -8.23 -1.89
N ALA A 366 -25.41 -9.52 -1.89
CA ALA A 366 -24.50 -10.58 -2.32
C ALA A 366 -24.12 -10.47 -3.80
N ARG A 367 -25.10 -10.22 -4.68
CA ARG A 367 -24.86 -10.06 -6.13
C ARG A 367 -24.05 -8.81 -6.44
N LYS A 368 -24.32 -7.70 -5.74
CA LYS A 368 -23.49 -6.48 -5.86
C LYS A 368 -22.05 -6.78 -5.45
N GLY A 369 -21.84 -7.43 -4.29
CA GLY A 369 -20.51 -7.80 -3.81
C GLY A 369 -19.74 -8.68 -4.79
N LEU A 370 -20.41 -9.67 -5.40
CA LEU A 370 -19.84 -10.51 -6.46
C LEU A 370 -19.45 -9.70 -7.71
N ALA A 371 -20.35 -8.84 -8.18
CA ALA A 371 -20.10 -8.02 -9.38
C ALA A 371 -18.97 -7.01 -9.14
N ASP A 372 -18.97 -6.33 -7.98
CA ASP A 372 -17.91 -5.40 -7.59
C ASP A 372 -16.56 -6.13 -7.47
N THR A 373 -16.53 -7.33 -6.91
CA THR A 373 -15.30 -8.13 -6.80
C THR A 373 -14.73 -8.48 -8.17
N ALA A 374 -15.60 -8.91 -9.11
CA ALA A 374 -15.18 -9.27 -10.47
C ALA A 374 -14.64 -8.05 -11.25
N LEU A 375 -15.29 -6.89 -11.12
CA LEU A 375 -14.91 -5.68 -11.86
C LEU A 375 -13.69 -4.98 -11.24
N ARG A 376 -13.69 -4.74 -9.93
CA ARG A 376 -12.66 -3.94 -9.24
C ARG A 376 -11.30 -4.63 -9.18
N THR A 377 -11.26 -5.95 -9.35
CA THR A 377 -9.99 -6.71 -9.44
C THR A 377 -9.18 -6.24 -10.66
N ALA A 378 -9.84 -5.92 -11.78
CA ALA A 378 -9.17 -5.40 -12.97
C ALA A 378 -8.58 -4.00 -12.73
N ASP A 379 -9.34 -3.10 -12.08
CA ASP A 379 -8.90 -1.73 -11.77
C ASP A 379 -7.67 -1.73 -10.86
N SER A 380 -7.67 -2.56 -9.81
CA SER A 380 -6.53 -2.68 -8.92
C SER A 380 -5.28 -3.29 -9.59
N GLY A 381 -5.46 -4.30 -10.44
CA GLY A 381 -4.37 -4.86 -11.24
C GLY A 381 -3.78 -3.81 -12.19
N TYR A 382 -4.63 -2.98 -12.77
CA TYR A 382 -4.23 -1.89 -13.65
C TYR A 382 -3.51 -0.76 -12.92
N LEU A 383 -3.95 -0.37 -11.71
CA LEU A 383 -3.22 0.54 -10.82
C LEU A 383 -1.82 -0.02 -10.49
N THR A 384 -1.73 -1.30 -10.14
CA THR A 384 -0.45 -1.97 -9.84
C THR A 384 0.51 -1.88 -11.03
N ARG A 385 0.01 -2.13 -12.24
CA ARG A 385 0.79 -1.96 -13.47
C ARG A 385 1.30 -0.52 -13.63
N ARG A 386 0.45 0.49 -13.43
CA ARG A 386 0.83 1.91 -13.51
C ARG A 386 1.91 2.28 -12.49
N LEU A 387 1.79 1.77 -11.26
CA LEU A 387 2.79 1.99 -10.21
C LEU A 387 4.15 1.40 -10.60
N ILE A 388 4.17 0.18 -11.17
CA ILE A 388 5.40 -0.44 -11.66
C ILE A 388 6.02 0.39 -12.78
N ASP A 389 5.23 0.85 -13.74
CA ASP A 389 5.72 1.63 -14.88
C ASP A 389 6.40 2.95 -14.46
N VAL A 390 5.92 3.57 -13.38
CA VAL A 390 6.53 4.79 -12.81
C VAL A 390 7.78 4.47 -11.99
N ALA A 391 7.78 3.36 -11.25
CA ALA A 391 8.81 3.05 -10.26
C ALA A 391 9.92 2.11 -10.75
N GLN A 392 9.80 1.52 -11.94
CA GLN A 392 10.74 0.50 -12.43
C GLN A 392 12.20 0.96 -12.56
N GLU A 393 12.45 2.27 -12.70
CA GLU A 393 13.81 2.82 -12.78
C GLU A 393 14.43 3.07 -11.40
N VAL A 394 13.65 2.89 -10.32
CA VAL A 394 14.11 3.09 -8.95
C VAL A 394 14.82 1.84 -8.45
N ILE A 395 16.13 1.84 -8.61
CA ILE A 395 17.06 0.77 -8.20
C ILE A 395 18.05 1.37 -7.21
N VAL A 396 18.53 0.57 -6.25
CA VAL A 396 19.61 0.98 -5.35
C VAL A 396 20.93 0.91 -6.11
N LEU A 397 21.54 2.05 -6.44
CA LEU A 397 22.74 2.10 -7.30
C LEU A 397 24.00 2.62 -6.59
N GLU A 398 23.86 3.26 -5.45
CA GLU A 398 24.96 3.81 -4.66
C GLU A 398 24.69 3.63 -3.16
N GLU A 399 25.75 3.64 -2.34
CA GLU A 399 25.63 3.45 -0.89
C GLU A 399 25.05 4.70 -0.23
N ASP A 400 25.63 5.86 -0.52
CA ASP A 400 25.22 7.13 0.08
C ASP A 400 25.24 8.27 -0.95
N CYS A 401 24.13 9.01 -1.08
CA CYS A 401 24.04 10.22 -1.88
C CYS A 401 24.65 11.47 -1.22
N GLY A 402 25.05 11.37 0.06
CA GLY A 402 25.67 12.47 0.82
C GLY A 402 24.72 13.56 1.31
N THR A 403 23.41 13.40 1.13
CA THR A 403 22.42 14.39 1.56
C THR A 403 22.26 14.40 3.08
N ASP A 404 22.24 15.59 3.68
CA ASP A 404 21.92 15.84 5.09
C ASP A 404 20.41 16.07 5.31
N ARG A 405 19.64 16.15 4.22
CA ARG A 405 18.20 16.36 4.26
C ARG A 405 17.46 15.11 4.67
N GLY A 406 16.56 15.26 5.62
CA GLY A 406 15.67 14.22 6.10
C GLY A 406 14.21 14.67 6.15
N VAL A 407 13.31 13.70 6.25
CA VAL A 407 11.89 13.93 6.51
C VAL A 407 11.66 13.95 8.01
N LEU A 408 10.84 14.88 8.48
CA LEU A 408 10.42 14.96 9.86
C LEU A 408 9.29 13.96 10.11
N ILE A 409 9.48 13.03 11.04
CA ILE A 409 8.44 12.09 11.46
C ILE A 409 7.93 12.52 12.83
N HIS A 410 6.61 12.78 12.91
CA HIS A 410 5.92 13.13 14.15
C HIS A 410 5.36 11.89 14.86
N ALA A 411 5.43 11.91 16.20
CA ALA A 411 4.92 10.86 17.09
C ALA A 411 3.39 10.90 17.27
N GLN A 412 2.80 12.09 17.23
CA GLN A 412 1.36 12.30 17.37
C GLN A 412 0.79 12.73 16.03
N ALA A 413 -0.19 11.96 15.54
CA ALA A 413 -1.05 12.38 14.45
C ALA A 413 -1.87 13.61 14.89
N SER A 414 -2.26 14.46 13.94
CA SER A 414 -3.23 15.51 14.20
C SER A 414 -4.51 14.94 14.86
N GLU A 415 -5.25 15.75 15.64
CA GLU A 415 -6.47 15.31 16.34
C GLU A 415 -7.54 14.66 15.41
N GLU A 416 -7.42 14.84 14.08
CA GLU A 416 -8.31 14.24 13.07
C GLU A 416 -7.90 12.81 12.63
N ASP A 417 -6.69 12.32 12.93
CA ASP A 417 -6.12 11.08 12.36
C ASP A 417 -5.74 10.03 13.43
N VAL A 418 -6.74 9.40 14.05
CA VAL A 418 -6.62 8.44 15.18
C VAL A 418 -5.85 7.13 14.84
N MET A 419 -5.43 6.92 13.58
CA MET A 419 -4.96 5.61 13.08
C MET A 419 -3.52 5.63 12.51
N ILE A 420 -2.62 6.47 13.01
CA ILE A 420 -1.19 6.39 12.69
C ILE A 420 -0.46 5.47 13.68
N ALA A 421 0.46 4.65 13.18
CA ALA A 421 1.30 3.76 14.00
C ALA A 421 2.19 4.54 14.97
N PRO A 422 2.57 3.92 16.09
CA PRO A 422 3.52 4.52 17.02
C PRO A 422 4.82 4.88 16.32
N LEU A 423 5.52 5.87 16.89
CA LEU A 423 6.77 6.39 16.36
C LEU A 423 7.80 5.28 16.13
N SER A 424 7.92 4.35 17.09
CA SER A 424 8.86 3.23 17.05
C SER A 424 8.69 2.37 15.79
N GLU A 425 7.46 2.01 15.42
CA GLU A 425 7.19 1.20 14.23
C GLU A 425 7.61 1.93 12.94
N ARG A 426 7.46 3.26 12.88
CA ARG A 426 7.74 4.07 11.67
C ARG A 426 9.23 4.33 11.44
N ILE A 427 10.02 4.33 12.51
CA ILE A 427 11.45 4.66 12.47
C ILE A 427 12.35 3.43 12.36
N ILE A 428 11.86 2.25 12.74
CA ILE A 428 12.65 1.00 12.68
C ILE A 428 13.17 0.77 11.26
N GLY A 429 14.48 0.54 11.15
CA GLY A 429 15.17 0.27 9.90
C GLY A 429 15.35 1.49 9.00
N ARG A 430 15.08 2.71 9.48
CA ARG A 430 15.47 3.96 8.81
C ARG A 430 16.81 4.46 9.33
N VAL A 431 17.45 5.34 8.57
CA VAL A 431 18.73 5.94 8.93
C VAL A 431 18.50 7.33 9.51
N ALA A 432 19.14 7.65 10.63
CA ALA A 432 19.05 8.95 11.27
C ALA A 432 19.73 10.02 10.39
N ALA A 433 19.02 11.13 10.10
CA ALA A 433 19.61 12.23 9.32
C ALA A 433 20.53 13.12 10.17
N GLY A 434 20.32 13.14 11.49
CA GLY A 434 21.15 13.85 12.46
C GLY A 434 21.21 13.08 13.78
N PRO A 435 22.11 13.45 14.72
CA PRO A 435 22.27 12.74 15.98
C PRO A 435 21.01 12.91 16.85
N ILE A 436 20.53 11.81 17.42
CA ILE A 436 19.33 11.79 18.27
C ILE A 436 19.79 11.64 19.72
N ALA A 437 19.56 12.68 20.53
CA ALA A 437 19.92 12.69 21.94
C ALA A 437 18.68 12.65 22.85
N HIS A 438 18.83 12.00 24.00
CA HIS A 438 17.79 11.99 25.03
C HIS A 438 17.54 13.43 25.56
N PRO A 439 16.29 13.91 25.65
CA PRO A 439 15.98 15.29 26.04
C PRO A 439 16.54 15.69 27.41
N ASP A 440 16.41 14.81 28.41
CA ASP A 440 16.86 15.10 29.78
C ASP A 440 18.35 14.84 30.05
N THR A 441 18.91 13.74 29.55
CA THR A 441 20.29 13.33 29.88
C THR A 441 21.33 13.89 28.90
N GLY A 442 20.92 14.24 27.68
CA GLY A 442 21.82 14.67 26.60
C GLY A 442 22.71 13.55 26.06
N GLU A 443 22.47 12.29 26.45
CA GLU A 443 23.17 11.13 25.89
C GLU A 443 22.66 10.85 24.47
N VAL A 444 23.57 10.63 23.54
CA VAL A 444 23.24 10.29 22.15
C VAL A 444 22.77 8.83 22.10
N ILE A 445 21.53 8.63 21.65
CA ILE A 445 20.91 7.31 21.48
C ILE A 445 21.32 6.70 20.14
N VAL A 446 21.35 7.52 19.08
CA VAL A 446 21.69 7.14 17.71
C VAL A 446 22.52 8.26 17.06
N ASP A 447 23.64 7.91 16.43
CA ASP A 447 24.48 8.86 15.70
C ASP A 447 23.92 9.17 14.30
N ALA A 448 24.35 10.30 13.71
CA ALA A 448 23.95 10.65 12.36
C ALA A 448 24.48 9.62 11.34
N GLY A 449 23.63 9.18 10.41
CA GLY A 449 23.98 8.15 9.43
C GLY A 449 23.92 6.71 9.96
N GLU A 450 23.52 6.51 11.21
CA GLU A 450 23.31 5.18 11.79
C GLU A 450 21.88 4.69 11.53
N ILE A 451 21.72 3.38 11.33
CA ILE A 451 20.43 2.73 11.20
C ILE A 451 19.76 2.60 12.58
N ILE A 452 18.48 2.93 12.65
CA ILE A 452 17.68 2.82 13.87
C ILE A 452 17.19 1.38 14.01
N GLU A 453 17.75 0.66 14.96
CA GLU A 453 17.30 -0.69 15.33
C GLU A 453 16.18 -0.65 16.39
N GLU A 454 15.53 -1.78 16.62
CA GLU A 454 14.46 -1.97 17.60
C GLU A 454 14.80 -1.49 19.02
N PRO A 455 15.97 -1.81 19.63
CA PRO A 455 16.29 -1.31 20.98
C PRO A 455 16.46 0.21 21.02
N GLN A 456 17.02 0.81 19.97
CA GLN A 456 17.17 2.26 19.85
C GLN A 456 15.80 2.92 19.66
N ALA A 457 14.92 2.34 18.85
CA ALA A 457 13.56 2.83 18.65
C ALA A 457 12.75 2.81 19.97
N ALA A 458 12.86 1.74 20.76
CA ALA A 458 12.23 1.65 22.08
C ALA A 458 12.80 2.70 23.06
N ALA A 459 14.11 2.96 23.01
CA ALA A 459 14.74 4.00 23.82
C ALA A 459 14.28 5.41 23.43
N ILE A 460 14.13 5.70 22.13
CA ILE A 460 13.61 6.97 21.60
C ILE A 460 12.18 7.21 22.08
N GLU A 461 11.33 6.19 22.03
CA GLU A 461 9.94 6.28 22.49
C GLU A 461 9.87 6.46 24.02
N ALA A 462 10.68 5.72 24.79
CA ALA A 462 10.76 5.86 26.24
C ALA A 462 11.30 7.23 26.69
N ALA A 463 12.15 7.87 25.88
CA ALA A 463 12.66 9.21 26.10
C ALA A 463 11.63 10.32 25.84
N GLY A 464 10.45 9.99 25.29
CA GLY A 464 9.38 10.94 25.03
C GLY A 464 9.65 11.91 23.87
N ILE A 465 10.49 11.51 22.90
CA ILE A 465 10.80 12.32 21.72
C ILE A 465 9.58 12.39 20.79
N THR A 466 9.12 13.60 20.46
CA THR A 466 7.89 13.83 19.67
C THR A 466 8.13 13.97 18.18
N GLU A 467 9.35 14.32 17.77
CA GLU A 467 9.73 14.48 16.37
C GLU A 467 11.17 14.06 16.15
N LEU A 468 11.45 13.45 15.00
CA LEU A 468 12.81 13.12 14.59
C LEU A 468 12.99 13.29 13.08
N ARG A 469 14.23 13.56 12.66
CA ARG A 469 14.59 13.63 11.25
C ARG A 469 15.28 12.34 10.81
N VAL A 470 14.72 11.70 9.80
CA VAL A 470 15.26 10.47 9.21
C VAL A 470 15.48 10.65 7.72
N ARG A 471 16.44 9.91 7.16
CA ARG A 471 16.61 9.83 5.71
C ARG A 471 15.42 9.10 5.09
N SER A 472 15.08 9.49 3.86
CA SER A 472 13.93 8.97 3.12
C SER A 472 14.23 8.94 1.63
N PRO A 473 13.56 8.06 0.85
CA PRO A 473 13.55 8.13 -0.61
C PRO A 473 13.08 9.50 -1.15
N LEU A 474 12.27 10.26 -0.39
CA LEU A 474 11.77 11.58 -0.81
C LEU A 474 12.86 12.65 -0.93
N THR A 475 13.88 12.60 -0.06
CA THR A 475 14.96 13.60 0.02
C THR A 475 16.23 13.18 -0.70
N CYS A 476 16.26 11.96 -1.24
CA CYS A 476 17.42 11.38 -1.91
C CYS A 476 17.87 12.23 -3.10
N GLU A 477 19.18 12.49 -3.16
CA GLU A 477 19.85 13.28 -4.22
C GLU A 477 20.66 12.43 -5.18
N ALA A 478 20.50 11.09 -5.10
CA ALA A 478 21.10 10.17 -6.05
C ALA A 478 20.75 10.59 -7.48
N PRO A 479 21.72 10.70 -8.40
CA PRO A 479 21.47 11.13 -9.77
C PRO A 479 20.55 10.15 -10.52
N ARG A 480 20.52 8.89 -10.07
CA ARG A 480 19.68 7.84 -10.62
C ARG A 480 19.29 6.83 -9.53
N GLY A 481 18.03 6.44 -9.52
CA GLY A 481 17.53 5.49 -8.53
C GLY A 481 17.50 6.09 -7.14
N ILE A 482 17.91 5.31 -6.13
CA ILE A 482 18.07 5.78 -4.76
C ILE A 482 19.34 5.22 -4.13
N CYS A 483 19.84 5.85 -3.07
CA CYS A 483 20.96 5.30 -2.31
C CYS A 483 20.50 4.35 -1.20
N GLN A 484 21.40 3.47 -0.77
CA GLN A 484 21.18 2.49 0.30
C GLN A 484 20.78 3.18 1.62
N GLN A 485 21.46 4.27 1.99
CA GLN A 485 21.20 5.01 3.24
C GLN A 485 19.83 5.73 3.26
N CYS A 486 19.34 6.22 2.13
CA CYS A 486 18.02 6.85 2.06
C CYS A 486 16.87 5.85 2.16
N TYR A 487 17.06 4.61 1.73
CA TYR A 487 16.04 3.55 1.83
C TYR A 487 16.10 2.78 3.15
N GLY A 488 17.32 2.51 3.63
CA GLY A 488 17.61 1.77 4.86
C GLY A 488 17.32 0.28 4.72
N ARG A 489 16.68 -0.30 5.75
CA ARG A 489 16.37 -1.73 5.85
C ARG A 489 15.33 -2.17 4.82
N SER A 490 15.57 -3.28 4.13
CA SER A 490 14.56 -3.96 3.33
C SER A 490 13.54 -4.66 4.24
N PRO A 491 12.22 -4.39 4.09
CA PRO A 491 11.21 -5.13 4.85
C PRO A 491 11.19 -6.63 4.50
N ALA A 492 11.59 -7.00 3.28
CA ALA A 492 11.55 -8.38 2.82
C ALA A 492 12.63 -9.29 3.46
N THR A 493 13.80 -8.74 3.76
CA THR A 493 14.94 -9.51 4.31
C THR A 493 15.24 -9.15 5.76
N GLY A 494 14.73 -8.03 6.26
CA GLY A 494 15.09 -7.52 7.57
C GLY A 494 16.57 -7.12 7.67
N GLN A 495 17.24 -6.86 6.55
CA GLN A 495 18.63 -6.39 6.50
C GLN A 495 18.71 -5.10 5.69
N LEU A 496 19.86 -4.41 5.68
CA LEU A 496 20.09 -3.26 4.82
C LEU A 496 19.89 -3.67 3.34
N VAL A 497 19.27 -2.82 2.52
CA VAL A 497 19.09 -3.12 1.09
C VAL A 497 20.45 -3.29 0.41
N LEU A 498 20.53 -4.18 -0.58
CA LEU A 498 21.77 -4.39 -1.32
C LEU A 498 21.81 -3.48 -2.56
N LEU A 499 23.03 -3.14 -2.99
CA LEU A 499 23.22 -2.51 -4.31
C LEU A 499 22.69 -3.46 -5.38
N GLY A 500 21.84 -2.94 -6.25
CA GLY A 500 21.14 -3.68 -7.29
C GLY A 500 19.68 -4.02 -6.97
N ASP A 501 19.21 -3.81 -5.74
CA ASP A 501 17.81 -4.09 -5.37
C ASP A 501 16.82 -3.19 -6.14
N ALA A 502 15.83 -3.82 -6.78
CA ALA A 502 14.75 -3.15 -7.50
C ALA A 502 13.62 -2.68 -6.57
N VAL A 503 13.96 -1.81 -5.63
CA VAL A 503 13.07 -1.27 -4.58
C VAL A 503 11.80 -0.59 -5.12
N GLY A 504 11.85 0.01 -6.32
CA GLY A 504 10.67 0.59 -6.95
C GLY A 504 9.60 -0.43 -7.35
N VAL A 505 10.02 -1.58 -7.89
CA VAL A 505 9.10 -2.68 -8.24
C VAL A 505 8.52 -3.30 -6.97
N ILE A 506 9.34 -3.46 -5.92
CA ILE A 506 8.90 -3.94 -4.61
C ILE A 506 7.86 -2.99 -4.01
N ALA A 507 8.11 -1.68 -4.05
CA ALA A 507 7.18 -0.67 -3.55
C ALA A 507 5.83 -0.71 -4.30
N ALA A 508 5.87 -0.77 -5.63
CA ALA A 508 4.68 -0.83 -6.46
C ALA A 508 3.83 -2.09 -6.18
N GLN A 509 4.47 -3.27 -6.06
CA GLN A 509 3.79 -4.51 -5.68
C GLN A 509 3.25 -4.46 -4.26
N SER A 510 3.98 -3.83 -3.33
CA SER A 510 3.60 -3.74 -1.92
C SER A 510 2.37 -2.85 -1.69
N ILE A 511 2.10 -1.92 -2.61
CA ILE A 511 0.90 -1.07 -2.64
C ILE A 511 -0.23 -1.75 -3.43
N GLY A 512 0.11 -2.29 -4.60
CA GLY A 512 -0.84 -2.89 -5.55
C GLY A 512 -1.45 -4.20 -5.05
N GLY A 513 -0.63 -5.11 -4.53
CA GLY A 513 -1.07 -6.43 -4.05
C GLY A 513 -2.16 -6.36 -2.98
N PRO A 514 -1.96 -5.60 -1.89
CA PRO A 514 -3.03 -5.38 -0.92
C PRO A 514 -4.23 -4.64 -1.51
N GLY A 515 -4.02 -3.70 -2.44
CA GLY A 515 -5.11 -3.03 -3.15
C GLY A 515 -6.05 -4.02 -3.85
N THR A 516 -5.51 -5.08 -4.46
CA THR A 516 -6.32 -6.11 -5.13
C THR A 516 -7.04 -6.98 -4.11
N GLN A 517 -6.40 -7.29 -2.98
CA GLN A 517 -7.04 -8.01 -1.88
C GLN A 517 -8.17 -7.20 -1.24
N LEU A 518 -8.05 -5.86 -1.15
CA LEU A 518 -9.13 -4.99 -0.66
C LEU A 518 -10.36 -5.04 -1.57
N ALA A 519 -10.15 -5.04 -2.89
CA ALA A 519 -11.23 -5.19 -3.86
C ALA A 519 -11.92 -6.57 -3.77
N MET A 520 -11.20 -7.62 -3.34
CA MET A 520 -11.75 -8.96 -3.14
C MET A 520 -12.45 -9.16 -1.79
N ARG A 521 -11.97 -8.52 -0.71
CA ARG A 521 -12.54 -8.66 0.65
C ARG A 521 -13.96 -8.09 0.79
N THR A 522 -14.37 -7.19 -0.11
CA THR A 522 -15.75 -6.70 -0.20
C THR A 522 -16.79 -7.80 -0.39
N PHE A 523 -16.39 -9.00 -0.81
CA PHE A 523 -17.27 -10.16 -0.95
C PHE A 523 -17.93 -10.59 0.38
N HIS A 524 -17.17 -10.59 1.49
CA HIS A 524 -17.67 -11.13 2.77
C HIS A 524 -18.49 -10.13 3.60
N THR A 525 -18.31 -8.84 3.35
CA THR A 525 -19.07 -7.75 3.99
C THR A 525 -20.17 -7.19 3.09
N GLY A 526 -20.22 -7.63 1.82
CA GLY A 526 -21.19 -7.19 0.83
C GLY A 526 -22.62 -7.42 1.29
N GLY A 527 -23.32 -6.32 1.59
CA GLY A 527 -24.73 -6.32 1.98
C GLY A 527 -25.01 -5.88 3.40
N ILE A 528 -24.05 -5.89 4.34
CA ILE A 528 -24.33 -5.49 5.73
C ILE A 528 -24.08 -3.99 5.92
N ALA A 529 -25.09 -3.26 6.38
CA ALA A 529 -24.99 -1.83 6.65
C ALA A 529 -24.09 -1.53 7.87
N GLY A 530 -23.15 -0.57 7.75
CA GLY A 530 -22.46 0.00 8.92
C GLY A 530 -21.03 0.51 8.72
N LYS A 531 -20.28 0.00 7.74
CA LYS A 531 -18.97 0.55 7.35
C LYS A 531 -18.88 0.62 5.84
N ASP A 532 -18.82 1.83 5.29
CA ASP A 532 -18.67 2.05 3.85
C ASP A 532 -17.23 1.75 3.42
N ILE A 533 -16.92 0.44 3.35
CA ILE A 533 -15.64 -0.12 2.92
C ILE A 533 -15.36 0.21 1.44
N THR A 534 -16.40 0.58 0.68
CA THR A 534 -16.30 0.77 -0.78
C THR A 534 -15.53 2.01 -1.21
N SER A 535 -15.18 2.89 -0.27
CA SER A 535 -14.47 4.16 -0.49
C SER A 535 -12.93 4.07 -0.54
N GLY A 536 -12.33 2.93 -0.17
CA GLY A 536 -10.88 2.79 -0.01
C GLY A 536 -10.08 2.92 -1.31
N LEU A 537 -10.22 1.95 -2.23
CA LEU A 537 -9.44 1.93 -3.48
C LEU A 537 -9.65 3.17 -4.38
N PRO A 538 -10.88 3.67 -4.60
CA PRO A 538 -11.09 4.89 -5.40
C PRO A 538 -10.34 6.10 -4.83
N ARG A 539 -10.22 6.18 -3.50
CA ARG A 539 -9.47 7.25 -2.84
C ARG A 539 -7.97 7.10 -3.05
N VAL A 540 -7.44 5.88 -2.98
CA VAL A 540 -6.02 5.60 -3.29
C VAL A 540 -5.69 5.97 -4.74
N GLU A 541 -6.55 5.60 -5.69
CA GLU A 541 -6.40 5.98 -7.09
C GLU A 541 -6.46 7.49 -7.30
N GLU A 542 -7.40 8.18 -6.63
CA GLU A 542 -7.50 9.64 -6.69
C GLU A 542 -6.21 10.32 -6.22
N LEU A 543 -5.60 9.82 -5.13
CA LEU A 543 -4.34 10.32 -4.57
C LEU A 543 -3.16 10.06 -5.51
N PHE A 544 -2.96 8.83 -6.01
CA PHE A 544 -1.84 8.50 -6.91
C PHE A 544 -1.98 9.10 -8.31
N GLU A 545 -3.20 9.39 -8.76
CA GLU A 545 -3.42 10.13 -10.01
C GLU A 545 -3.35 11.65 -9.83
N ALA A 546 -3.09 12.14 -8.59
CA ALA A 546 -3.07 13.56 -8.24
C ALA A 546 -4.31 14.30 -8.77
N ARG A 547 -5.49 13.68 -8.65
CA ARG A 547 -6.76 14.27 -9.06
C ARG A 547 -7.27 15.21 -7.98
N SER A 548 -7.89 16.31 -8.38
CA SER A 548 -8.59 17.17 -7.43
C SER A 548 -9.76 16.40 -6.80
N PRO A 549 -9.85 16.37 -5.46
CA PRO A 549 -10.87 15.59 -4.76
C PRO A 549 -12.27 16.18 -4.97
N LYS A 550 -13.28 15.31 -4.93
CA LYS A 550 -14.68 15.75 -4.87
C LYS A 550 -14.96 16.38 -3.49
N GLY A 551 -15.60 17.55 -3.47
CA GLY A 551 -15.82 18.28 -2.21
C GLY A 551 -14.53 18.81 -1.59
N LYS A 552 -13.68 19.44 -2.40
CA LYS A 552 -12.40 19.98 -1.94
C LYS A 552 -12.59 21.09 -0.91
N ALA A 553 -11.84 21.01 0.18
CA ALA A 553 -11.79 22.08 1.17
C ALA A 553 -11.08 23.31 0.59
N ARG A 554 -11.59 24.49 0.90
CA ARG A 554 -10.87 25.75 0.69
C ARG A 554 -9.83 25.89 1.80
N ILE A 555 -8.59 26.12 1.43
CA ILE A 555 -7.48 26.35 2.37
C ILE A 555 -7.02 27.80 2.33
N ALA A 556 -6.54 28.32 3.46
CA ALA A 556 -5.96 29.64 3.56
C ALA A 556 -4.69 29.73 2.70
N GLU A 557 -4.54 30.81 1.94
CA GLU A 557 -3.34 30.99 1.10
C GLU A 557 -2.22 31.77 1.79
N ILE A 558 -2.55 32.50 2.85
CA ILE A 558 -1.64 33.33 3.64
C ILE A 558 -2.00 33.18 5.12
N ASP A 559 -1.03 33.43 6.00
CA ASP A 559 -1.26 33.53 7.44
C ASP A 559 -2.00 34.84 7.75
N GLY A 560 -3.01 34.81 8.62
CA GLY A 560 -3.70 36.03 8.99
C GLY A 560 -5.02 35.87 9.72
N ASP A 561 -5.68 36.99 9.91
CA ASP A 561 -6.99 37.05 10.56
C ASP A 561 -8.12 36.85 9.54
N VAL A 562 -9.14 36.11 9.95
CA VAL A 562 -10.28 35.76 9.10
C VAL A 562 -11.40 36.80 9.19
N LEU A 563 -11.96 37.15 8.03
CA LEU A 563 -13.17 37.96 7.87
C LEU A 563 -14.17 37.20 7.00
N VAL A 564 -15.37 36.95 7.54
CA VAL A 564 -16.42 36.24 6.81
C VAL A 564 -17.45 37.23 6.28
N PHE A 565 -17.65 37.24 4.96
CA PHE A 565 -18.72 37.99 4.32
C PHE A 565 -19.80 37.06 3.77
N GLU A 566 -21.06 37.35 4.06
CA GLU A 566 -22.23 36.73 3.42
C GLU A 566 -23.09 37.82 2.79
N ASN A 567 -23.45 37.67 1.51
CA ASN A 567 -24.24 38.65 0.75
C ASN A 567 -23.66 40.09 0.81
N GLY A 568 -22.33 40.23 0.89
CA GLY A 568 -21.65 41.52 0.99
C GLY A 568 -21.72 42.20 2.36
N GLN A 569 -22.16 41.49 3.41
CA GLN A 569 -22.12 41.95 4.80
C GLN A 569 -21.12 41.13 5.61
N LEU A 570 -20.31 41.80 6.43
CA LEU A 570 -19.43 41.15 7.39
C LEU A 570 -20.26 40.52 8.50
N ILE A 571 -19.97 39.26 8.83
CA ILE A 571 -20.54 38.56 9.97
C ILE A 571 -19.56 38.62 11.13
N GLY A 572 -19.93 39.28 12.23
CA GLY A 572 -19.08 39.44 13.41
C GLY A 572 -18.40 40.81 13.49
N ASP A 573 -17.62 41.00 14.54
CA ASP A 573 -16.90 42.26 14.82
C ASP A 573 -15.41 42.09 14.51
N TYR A 574 -14.84 43.04 13.79
CA TYR A 574 -13.40 43.11 13.52
C TYR A 574 -12.90 44.53 13.77
N GLU A 575 -12.00 44.69 14.74
CA GLU A 575 -11.40 45.97 15.10
C GLU A 575 -9.92 45.97 14.71
N SER A 576 -9.55 46.79 13.73
CA SER A 576 -8.14 47.07 13.38
C SER A 576 -7.97 48.53 12.91
N ASP A 577 -6.75 49.06 13.05
CA ASP A 577 -6.40 50.43 12.62
C ASP A 577 -6.53 50.61 11.08
N ASP A 578 -6.50 49.52 10.31
CA ASP A 578 -6.58 49.47 8.83
C ASP A 578 -8.00 49.18 8.30
N ALA A 579 -9.01 49.22 9.17
CA ALA A 579 -10.42 48.91 8.89
C ALA A 579 -11.00 49.48 7.57
N PRO A 580 -10.67 50.69 7.07
CA PRO A 580 -11.33 51.23 5.88
C PRO A 580 -11.01 50.49 4.57
N GLN A 581 -9.83 49.87 4.44
CA GLN A 581 -9.40 49.19 3.21
C GLN A 581 -9.78 47.70 3.22
N VAL A 582 -9.76 47.09 4.41
CA VAL A 582 -9.97 45.65 4.59
C VAL A 582 -11.45 45.29 4.66
N LEU A 583 -12.32 46.21 5.11
CA LEU A 583 -13.78 46.00 5.22
C LEU A 583 -14.55 46.25 3.91
N VAL A 584 -13.87 46.55 2.79
CA VAL A 584 -14.53 46.76 1.51
C VAL A 584 -15.17 45.44 1.07
N PRO A 585 -16.52 45.37 0.93
CA PRO A 585 -17.18 44.12 0.59
C PRO A 585 -16.74 43.66 -0.81
N PRO A 586 -16.51 42.35 -1.01
CA PRO A 586 -16.14 41.83 -2.31
C PRO A 586 -17.25 42.04 -3.34
N VAL A 587 -16.86 42.13 -4.62
CA VAL A 587 -17.77 42.41 -5.75
C VAL A 587 -18.77 41.26 -5.97
N SER A 588 -18.48 40.07 -5.44
CA SER A 588 -19.32 38.87 -5.53
C SER A 588 -20.32 38.81 -4.37
N PHE A 589 -21.59 38.51 -4.67
CA PHE A 589 -22.62 38.24 -3.65
C PHE A 589 -22.53 36.82 -3.06
N VAL A 590 -21.55 36.03 -3.49
CA VAL A 590 -21.29 34.67 -2.96
C VAL A 590 -20.62 34.78 -1.58
N PRO A 591 -20.96 33.90 -0.62
CA PRO A 591 -20.24 33.83 0.66
C PRO A 591 -18.73 33.72 0.42
N CYS A 592 -17.96 34.51 1.16
CA CYS A 592 -16.51 34.47 1.05
C CYS A 592 -15.84 34.63 2.41
N VAL A 593 -14.66 34.03 2.49
CA VAL A 593 -13.78 34.09 3.64
C VAL A 593 -12.54 34.85 3.17
N ARG A 594 -12.31 36.02 3.75
CA ARG A 594 -11.15 36.87 3.49
C ARG A 594 -10.12 36.62 4.58
N VAL A 595 -8.87 36.39 4.19
CA VAL A 595 -7.74 36.29 5.12
C VAL A 595 -6.89 37.55 4.96
N VAL A 596 -6.51 38.15 6.08
CA VAL A 596 -5.80 39.43 6.15
C VAL A 596 -4.47 39.22 6.87
N SER A 597 -3.36 39.37 6.15
CA SER A 597 -2.02 39.26 6.70
C SER A 597 -1.42 40.64 6.94
N HIS A 598 -0.74 40.82 8.06
CA HIS A 598 -0.03 42.05 8.40
C HIS A 598 1.48 41.75 8.51
N MET A 599 2.26 42.10 7.49
CA MET A 599 3.71 41.90 7.47
C MET A 599 4.43 43.16 7.98
N PRO A 600 5.14 43.13 9.13
CA PRO A 600 5.90 44.26 9.59
C PRO A 600 7.13 44.48 8.69
N PHE A 601 7.37 45.71 8.26
CA PHE A 601 8.61 46.10 7.61
C PHE A 601 9.10 47.45 8.16
N THR A 602 10.42 47.64 8.10
CA THR A 602 11.05 48.86 8.59
C THR A 602 11.68 49.60 7.41
N ASP A 603 11.28 50.85 7.20
CA ASP A 603 11.88 51.72 6.18
C ASP A 603 12.91 52.65 6.84
N SER A 604 14.17 52.55 6.41
CA SER A 604 15.30 53.27 7.01
C SER A 604 15.65 54.55 6.23
N TYR A 605 15.88 55.63 6.96
CA TYR A 605 16.24 56.95 6.45
C TYR A 605 17.59 57.38 7.03
N ALA A 606 18.59 57.48 6.16
CA ALA A 606 19.90 58.03 6.54
C ALA A 606 19.81 59.55 6.67
N ILE A 607 20.08 60.07 7.87
CA ILE A 607 20.11 61.52 8.13
C ILE A 607 21.56 61.95 8.11
N THR A 608 21.97 62.58 7.01
CA THR A 608 23.28 63.23 6.93
C THR A 608 23.25 64.52 7.78
N GLY A 609 24.42 64.97 8.28
CA GLY A 609 24.54 66.16 9.16
C GLY A 609 24.06 67.50 8.57
N THR A 610 23.45 67.48 7.39
CA THR A 610 22.81 68.58 6.69
C THR A 610 21.31 68.71 6.97
N HIS A 611 20.69 67.81 7.78
CA HIS A 611 19.26 67.80 8.06
C HIS A 611 18.95 67.71 9.57
N THR A 612 17.91 68.41 10.03
CA THR A 612 17.38 68.38 11.41
C THR A 612 16.08 67.56 11.49
N LEU A 613 15.98 66.69 12.49
CA LEU A 613 14.81 65.84 12.78
C LEU A 613 13.55 66.68 13.07
N ALA A 614 12.46 66.42 12.33
CA ALA A 614 11.17 67.06 12.54
C ALA A 614 10.19 66.22 13.40
N VAL A 615 10.50 64.94 13.61
CA VAL A 615 9.64 63.94 14.30
C VAL A 615 10.32 63.38 15.54
N LYS A 616 9.52 62.93 16.52
CA LYS A 616 10.00 62.37 17.79
C LYS A 616 9.97 60.84 17.79
N GLU A 617 10.81 60.23 18.61
CA GLU A 617 10.77 58.79 18.88
C GLU A 617 9.38 58.36 19.40
N GLY A 618 8.80 57.34 18.77
CA GLY A 618 7.45 56.83 19.03
C GLY A 618 6.31 57.61 18.36
N GLN A 619 6.59 58.69 17.61
CA GLN A 619 5.56 59.42 16.86
C GLN A 619 5.10 58.61 15.65
N ARG A 620 3.79 58.37 15.50
CA ARG A 620 3.22 57.82 14.26
C ARG A 620 3.15 58.92 13.18
N VAL A 621 3.75 58.66 12.02
CA VAL A 621 3.79 59.56 10.87
C VAL A 621 3.01 58.97 9.70
N LYS A 622 2.44 59.83 8.83
CA LYS A 622 1.77 59.39 7.59
C LYS A 622 2.71 59.48 6.40
N ALA A 623 2.50 58.64 5.39
CA ALA A 623 3.19 58.75 4.12
C ALA A 623 3.02 60.16 3.52
N GLY A 624 4.13 60.80 3.16
CA GLY A 624 4.22 62.18 2.70
C GLY A 624 4.42 63.23 3.80
N GLU A 625 4.46 62.85 5.08
CA GLU A 625 4.76 63.76 6.20
C GLU A 625 6.27 64.05 6.30
N VAL A 626 6.63 65.28 6.68
CA VAL A 626 8.04 65.70 6.77
C VAL A 626 8.68 65.08 8.01
N ILE A 627 9.72 64.26 7.80
CA ILE A 627 10.47 63.57 8.87
C ILE A 627 11.80 64.26 9.19
N ALA A 628 12.41 64.96 8.23
CA ALA A 628 13.58 65.79 8.47
C ALA A 628 13.63 67.00 7.53
N GLU A 629 13.95 68.17 8.07
CA GLU A 629 14.11 69.42 7.32
C GLU A 629 15.60 69.72 7.09
N PRO A 630 15.99 70.39 6.00
CA PRO A 630 17.38 70.81 5.80
C PRO A 630 17.83 71.81 6.88
N ALA A 631 19.00 71.57 7.47
CA ALA A 631 19.60 72.43 8.49
C ALA A 631 19.97 73.80 7.90
N ALA A 632 19.63 74.89 8.60
CA ALA A 632 19.78 76.27 8.12
C ALA A 632 21.23 76.68 7.75
N ASP A 633 22.24 75.93 8.21
CA ASP A 633 23.67 76.24 8.02
C ASP A 633 24.27 75.64 6.73
N ALA A 634 23.49 74.91 5.92
CA ALA A 634 23.95 74.28 4.67
C ALA A 634 23.82 75.17 3.41
N ALA A 635 23.37 76.43 3.55
CA ALA A 635 23.16 77.35 2.43
C ALA A 635 24.42 78.15 2.00
N GLU A 636 25.54 78.05 2.72
CA GLU A 636 26.78 78.79 2.41
C GLU A 636 27.99 77.87 2.22
N ALA A 637 27.95 76.94 1.26
CA ALA A 637 29.17 76.37 0.69
C ALA A 637 28.93 75.73 -0.69
N GLY A 638 29.55 76.29 -1.74
CA GLY A 638 29.96 75.52 -2.92
C GLY A 638 29.42 76.00 -4.28
N ASP A 639 30.15 76.93 -4.90
CA ASP A 639 30.06 77.28 -6.32
C ASP A 639 30.71 76.15 -7.16
N SER A 640 29.92 75.17 -7.57
CA SER A 640 30.25 74.25 -8.67
C SER A 640 28.96 73.66 -9.24
N SER A 641 28.81 73.73 -10.56
CA SER A 641 27.64 73.27 -11.31
C SER A 641 27.30 71.80 -11.02
N GLU A 642 26.01 71.55 -10.75
CA GLU A 642 25.33 70.27 -10.44
C GLU A 642 25.12 69.90 -8.95
N ALA A 643 24.91 70.87 -8.06
CA ALA A 643 24.39 70.59 -6.71
C ALA A 643 22.88 70.87 -6.58
N VAL A 644 22.08 69.83 -6.38
CA VAL A 644 20.64 69.90 -6.09
C VAL A 644 20.43 70.50 -4.69
N ALA A 645 19.55 71.51 -4.55
CA ALA A 645 19.19 72.10 -3.25
C ALA A 645 18.68 71.02 -2.27
N PRO A 646 18.98 71.10 -0.96
CA PRO A 646 18.58 70.06 -0.01
C PRO A 646 17.05 70.06 0.16
N VAL A 647 16.42 68.95 -0.21
CA VAL A 647 14.96 68.75 -0.18
C VAL A 647 14.57 68.15 1.16
N ALA A 648 13.46 68.62 1.74
CA ALA A 648 12.90 68.03 2.96
C ALA A 648 12.66 66.51 2.77
N LEU A 649 13.06 65.73 3.76
CA LEU A 649 12.93 64.28 3.78
C LEU A 649 11.49 63.95 4.20
N LEU A 650 10.76 63.30 3.31
CA LEU A 650 9.37 62.88 3.50
C LEU A 650 9.32 61.39 3.86
N ALA A 651 8.41 61.01 4.75
CA ALA A 651 8.09 59.62 5.02
C ALA A 651 7.52 58.97 3.74
N ARG A 652 8.16 57.91 3.25
CA ARG A 652 7.66 57.07 2.16
C ARG A 652 6.49 56.20 2.62
N VAL A 653 6.46 55.84 3.90
CA VAL A 653 5.49 54.90 4.48
C VAL A 653 4.89 55.44 5.77
N SER A 654 3.67 55.01 6.11
CA SER A 654 3.00 55.39 7.36
C SER A 654 3.37 54.40 8.45
N GLY A 655 3.85 54.85 9.60
CA GLY A 655 4.32 53.94 10.64
C GLY A 655 4.81 54.65 11.90
N ALA A 656 5.30 53.88 12.86
CA ALA A 656 5.88 54.40 14.10
C ALA A 656 7.37 54.73 13.90
N VAL A 657 7.76 55.94 14.29
CA VAL A 657 9.15 56.41 14.16
C VAL A 657 10.03 55.86 15.27
N ARG A 658 11.12 55.17 14.91
CA ARG A 658 12.21 54.75 15.79
C ARG A 658 13.48 55.51 15.43
N VAL A 659 14.11 56.17 16.41
CA VAL A 659 15.34 56.93 16.19
C VAL A 659 16.54 56.02 16.45
N VAL A 660 17.46 55.93 15.51
CA VAL A 660 18.66 55.07 15.57
C VAL A 660 19.92 55.89 15.33
N ASP A 661 21.08 55.42 15.79
CA ASP A 661 22.36 56.14 15.64
C ASP A 661 22.72 56.33 14.15
N GLY A 662 22.49 57.53 13.63
CA GLY A 662 22.74 57.91 12.23
C GLY A 662 21.49 58.00 11.33
N GLY A 663 20.26 57.83 11.86
CA GLY A 663 19.05 57.90 11.06
C GLY A 663 17.71 57.78 11.80
N ILE A 664 16.63 57.73 11.02
CA ILE A 664 15.28 57.32 11.47
C ILE A 664 14.94 56.00 10.80
N GLU A 665 14.30 55.10 11.53
CA GLU A 665 13.55 53.96 10.99
C GLU A 665 12.06 54.16 11.22
N ILE A 666 11.23 53.79 10.25
CA ILE A 666 9.77 53.80 10.37
C ILE A 666 9.29 52.36 10.33
N ASP A 667 8.72 51.87 11.44
CA ASP A 667 8.08 50.56 11.52
C ASP A 667 6.64 50.67 10.98
N ALA A 668 6.40 50.03 9.84
CA ALA A 668 5.13 50.00 9.13
C ALA A 668 4.65 48.55 8.93
N PHE A 669 3.38 48.37 8.56
CA PHE A 669 2.83 47.06 8.20
C PHE A 669 2.39 47.11 6.74
N GLU A 670 2.72 46.07 5.99
CA GLU A 670 2.16 45.80 4.67
C GLU A 670 1.00 44.83 4.85
N THR A 671 -0.19 45.24 4.39
CA THR A 671 -1.42 44.46 4.54
C THR A 671 -1.71 43.72 3.23
N GLU A 672 -1.60 42.40 3.25
CA GLU A 672 -2.00 41.52 2.14
C GLU A 672 -3.39 40.95 2.42
N VAL A 673 -4.25 40.94 1.40
CA VAL A 673 -5.64 40.47 1.52
C VAL A 673 -5.92 39.42 0.45
N ARG A 674 -6.45 38.25 0.85
CA ARG A 674 -6.90 37.23 -0.09
C ARG A 674 -8.33 36.78 0.18
N ASP A 675 -9.12 36.73 -0.89
CA ASP A 675 -10.53 36.36 -0.86
C ASP A 675 -10.74 34.93 -1.34
N HIS A 676 -11.35 34.11 -0.50
CA HIS A 676 -11.70 32.73 -0.80
C HIS A 676 -13.21 32.58 -0.93
N GLN A 677 -13.70 32.23 -2.12
CA GLN A 677 -15.12 31.96 -2.33
C GLN A 677 -15.50 30.61 -1.71
N VAL A 678 -16.61 30.59 -0.98
CA VAL A 678 -17.16 29.41 -0.30
C VAL A 678 -18.53 29.09 -0.87
N ASP A 679 -18.71 27.85 -1.31
CA ASP A 679 -19.98 27.38 -1.84
C ASP A 679 -21.00 27.19 -0.71
N ALA A 680 -22.30 27.41 -0.99
CA ALA A 680 -23.35 27.34 0.03
C ALA A 680 -23.53 25.93 0.64
N THR A 681 -23.04 24.89 -0.06
CA THR A 681 -23.05 23.50 0.41
C THR A 681 -21.91 23.19 1.38
N ASP A 682 -20.86 24.00 1.40
CA ASP A 682 -19.67 23.73 2.18
C ASP A 682 -19.87 24.20 3.62
N GLN A 683 -19.59 23.32 4.58
CA GLN A 683 -19.64 23.70 5.98
C GLN A 683 -18.38 24.51 6.33
N ARG A 684 -18.57 25.78 6.70
CA ARG A 684 -17.48 26.64 7.15
C ARG A 684 -16.94 26.20 8.51
N LEU A 685 -15.61 26.13 8.64
CA LEU A 685 -14.93 25.76 9.90
C LEU A 685 -14.46 26.97 10.71
N VAL A 686 -14.23 28.11 10.05
CA VAL A 686 -13.68 29.34 10.64
C VAL A 686 -14.74 30.42 10.87
N ARG A 687 -14.47 31.33 11.81
CA ARG A 687 -15.29 32.50 12.15
C ARG A 687 -14.49 33.78 11.97
N THR A 688 -15.20 34.90 11.86
CA THR A 688 -14.56 36.22 11.83
C THR A 688 -13.82 36.47 13.14
N GLY A 689 -12.55 36.88 13.03
CA GLY A 689 -11.64 37.07 14.16
C GLY A 689 -10.82 35.83 14.53
N ASP A 690 -11.02 34.69 13.86
CA ASP A 690 -10.11 33.54 14.02
C ASP A 690 -8.79 33.84 13.29
N ALA A 691 -7.67 33.48 13.92
CA ALA A 691 -6.36 33.48 13.27
C ALA A 691 -6.13 32.14 12.57
N VAL A 692 -5.70 32.19 11.30
CA VAL A 692 -5.41 31.01 10.49
C VAL A 692 -3.98 31.02 9.97
N LEU A 693 -3.41 29.83 9.85
CA LEU A 693 -2.14 29.61 9.15
C LEU A 693 -2.39 29.27 7.68
N ALA A 694 -1.43 29.61 6.82
CA ALA A 694 -1.40 29.22 5.42
C ALA A 694 -1.51 27.69 5.32
N GLY A 695 -2.42 27.24 4.47
CA GLY A 695 -2.75 25.84 4.29
C GLY A 695 -3.79 25.25 5.26
N GLN A 696 -4.22 26.00 6.27
CA GLN A 696 -5.31 25.60 7.17
C GLN A 696 -6.66 25.53 6.43
N LYS A 697 -7.50 24.53 6.75
CA LYS A 697 -8.84 24.35 6.17
C LYS A 697 -9.78 25.47 6.64
N LEU A 698 -10.37 26.19 5.69
CA LEU A 698 -11.42 27.19 5.92
C LEU A 698 -12.83 26.56 5.86
N THR A 699 -12.98 25.51 5.04
CA THR A 699 -14.22 24.75 4.87
C THR A 699 -14.01 23.26 5.12
N SER A 700 -15.10 22.55 5.41
CA SER A 700 -15.12 21.10 5.52
C SER A 700 -14.77 20.46 4.19
N GLY A 701 -14.04 19.37 4.21
CA GLY A 701 -13.72 18.59 3.02
C GLY A 701 -12.26 18.16 2.98
N VAL A 702 -11.85 17.71 1.82
CA VAL A 702 -10.51 17.15 1.59
C VAL A 702 -9.58 18.20 1.00
N LYS A 703 -8.34 18.31 1.50
CA LYS A 703 -7.36 19.23 0.90
C LYS A 703 -6.92 18.73 -0.48
N ASP A 704 -6.80 19.64 -1.44
CA ASP A 704 -6.28 19.35 -2.79
C ASP A 704 -4.73 19.35 -2.76
N PRO A 705 -4.05 18.27 -3.16
CA PRO A 705 -2.58 18.22 -3.23
C PRO A 705 -1.95 19.33 -4.06
N HIS A 706 -2.62 19.81 -5.12
CA HIS A 706 -2.09 20.90 -5.95
C HIS A 706 -2.12 22.25 -5.23
N ASP A 707 -3.15 22.50 -4.42
CA ASP A 707 -3.24 23.71 -3.62
C ASP A 707 -2.21 23.66 -2.46
N ILE A 708 -1.98 22.48 -1.86
CA ILE A 708 -0.92 22.27 -0.86
C ILE A 708 0.46 22.57 -1.46
N LEU A 709 0.77 22.03 -2.65
CA LEU A 709 2.08 22.26 -3.30
C LEU A 709 2.34 23.74 -3.58
N ARG A 710 1.29 24.48 -3.95
CA ARG A 710 1.39 25.91 -4.24
C ARG A 710 1.61 26.75 -2.97
N ILE A 711 1.02 26.35 -1.84
CA ILE A 711 0.92 27.16 -0.62
C ILE A 711 1.94 26.71 0.43
N GLU A 712 1.88 25.45 0.87
CA GLU A 712 2.73 24.88 1.93
C GLU A 712 4.06 24.33 1.36
N GLY A 713 4.12 24.03 0.06
CA GLY A 713 5.33 23.57 -0.63
C GLY A 713 5.45 22.05 -0.74
N MET A 714 6.63 21.60 -1.19
CA MET A 714 6.86 20.19 -1.58
C MET A 714 6.84 19.23 -0.39
N GLU A 715 7.54 19.56 0.70
CA GLU A 715 7.65 18.70 1.88
C GLU A 715 6.27 18.43 2.52
N ALA A 716 5.45 19.48 2.64
CA ALA A 716 4.09 19.37 3.14
C ALA A 716 3.21 18.52 2.21
N THR A 717 3.32 18.70 0.88
CA THR A 717 2.58 17.88 -0.10
C THR A 717 2.97 16.40 0.00
N GLN A 718 4.26 16.10 0.11
CA GLN A 718 4.75 14.73 0.25
C GLN A 718 4.23 14.08 1.53
N SER A 719 4.34 14.78 2.66
CA SER A 719 3.89 14.29 3.96
C SER A 719 2.38 14.04 3.96
N TYR A 720 1.59 14.98 3.44
CA TYR A 720 0.14 14.82 3.28
C TYR A 720 -0.22 13.60 2.43
N LEU A 721 0.44 13.39 1.28
CA LEU A 721 0.17 12.24 0.42
C LEU A 721 0.52 10.91 1.10
N VAL A 722 1.66 10.83 1.80
CA VAL A 722 2.05 9.63 2.56
C VAL A 722 1.00 9.32 3.62
N GLU A 723 0.64 10.32 4.44
CA GLU A 723 -0.32 10.17 5.53
C GLU A 723 -1.70 9.75 5.03
N GLN A 724 -2.22 10.40 3.98
CA GLN A 724 -3.55 10.09 3.45
C GLN A 724 -3.61 8.68 2.85
N VAL A 725 -2.59 8.26 2.11
CA VAL A 725 -2.54 6.89 1.57
C VAL A 725 -2.44 5.88 2.72
N GLN A 726 -1.59 6.14 3.72
CA GLN A 726 -1.42 5.26 4.88
C GLN A 726 -2.71 5.11 5.70
N THR A 727 -3.43 6.21 5.93
CA THR A 727 -4.72 6.22 6.63
C THR A 727 -5.75 5.36 5.89
N VAL A 728 -5.80 5.43 4.55
CA VAL A 728 -6.72 4.58 3.77
C VAL A 728 -6.39 3.10 3.91
N TYR A 729 -5.12 2.69 3.80
CA TYR A 729 -4.74 1.29 3.96
C TYR A 729 -4.94 0.77 5.39
N ARG A 730 -4.61 1.57 6.41
CA ARG A 730 -4.80 1.19 7.82
C ARG A 730 -6.26 1.11 8.24
N ASN A 731 -7.11 1.99 7.74
CA ASN A 731 -8.56 1.91 7.95
C ASN A 731 -9.15 0.59 7.40
N GLN A 732 -8.46 -0.03 6.44
CA GLN A 732 -8.80 -1.32 5.87
C GLN A 732 -8.05 -2.50 6.52
N GLY A 733 -7.27 -2.24 7.58
CA GLY A 733 -6.51 -3.26 8.32
C GLY A 733 -5.28 -3.79 7.59
N VAL A 734 -4.71 -3.02 6.64
CA VAL A 734 -3.47 -3.37 5.94
C VAL A 734 -2.35 -2.47 6.43
N SER A 735 -1.26 -3.07 6.94
CA SER A 735 -0.02 -2.36 7.26
C SER A 735 0.91 -2.34 6.03
N ILE A 736 1.31 -1.14 5.61
CA ILE A 736 2.32 -0.92 4.57
C ILE A 736 3.40 -0.04 5.17
N ASN A 737 4.67 -0.32 4.87
CA ASN A 737 5.76 0.55 5.31
C ASN A 737 5.77 1.87 4.51
N ASP A 738 5.85 2.99 5.22
CA ASP A 738 5.89 4.36 4.67
C ASP A 738 6.91 4.50 3.51
N LYS A 739 8.05 3.79 3.55
CA LYS A 739 9.10 3.87 2.51
C LYS A 739 8.62 3.48 1.11
N HIS A 740 7.65 2.58 1.00
CA HIS A 740 7.11 2.16 -0.30
C HIS A 740 6.28 3.29 -0.91
N ILE A 741 5.46 3.95 -0.09
CA ILE A 741 4.63 5.09 -0.50
C ILE A 741 5.54 6.28 -0.85
N GLU A 742 6.54 6.56 -0.02
CA GLU A 742 7.57 7.57 -0.27
C GLU A 742 8.29 7.35 -1.60
N THR A 743 8.63 6.10 -1.91
CA THR A 743 9.29 5.74 -3.18
C THR A 743 8.42 6.12 -4.38
N ILE A 744 7.11 5.85 -4.34
CA ILE A 744 6.20 6.24 -5.44
C ILE A 744 5.99 7.75 -5.50
N ILE A 745 5.76 8.41 -4.36
CA ILE A 745 5.55 9.86 -4.30
C ILE A 745 6.78 10.63 -4.79
N SER A 746 7.99 10.11 -4.53
CA SER A 746 9.23 10.70 -5.07
C SER A 746 9.19 10.81 -6.60
N GLN A 747 8.58 9.84 -7.28
CA GLN A 747 8.44 9.84 -8.74
C GLN A 747 7.32 10.77 -9.23
N MET A 748 6.26 10.98 -8.43
CA MET A 748 5.17 11.91 -8.76
C MET A 748 5.63 13.38 -8.74
N LEU A 749 6.61 13.71 -7.89
CA LEU A 749 7.19 15.06 -7.74
C LEU A 749 8.61 15.18 -8.33
N ARG A 750 8.97 14.26 -9.24
CA ARG A 750 10.25 14.25 -9.96
C ARG A 750 10.41 15.43 -10.92
N TRP A 751 9.31 16.06 -11.32
CA TRP A 751 9.26 17.02 -12.41
C TRP A 751 9.23 18.47 -11.92
N VAL A 752 9.97 19.33 -12.62
CA VAL A 752 9.93 20.78 -12.44
C VAL A 752 9.60 21.46 -13.77
N ARG A 753 8.83 22.54 -13.69
CA ARG A 753 8.51 23.40 -14.84
C ARG A 753 9.36 24.67 -14.77
N ILE A 754 10.06 24.98 -15.85
CA ILE A 754 10.93 26.16 -15.93
C ILE A 754 10.09 27.44 -15.96
N ASP A 755 10.40 28.38 -15.08
CA ASP A 755 9.76 29.69 -14.97
C ASP A 755 10.62 30.75 -15.69
N ASN A 756 11.85 30.95 -15.23
CA ASN A 756 12.85 31.78 -15.91
C ASN A 756 14.03 30.92 -16.35
N ILE A 757 14.52 31.19 -17.55
CA ILE A 757 15.59 30.41 -18.19
C ILE A 757 17.01 30.84 -17.80
N GLY A 758 17.19 32.05 -17.26
CA GLY A 758 18.52 32.59 -16.98
C GLY A 758 19.41 32.53 -18.22
N ASP A 759 20.65 32.08 -18.03
CA ASP A 759 21.62 31.81 -19.11
C ASP A 759 21.66 30.33 -19.54
N THR A 760 20.66 29.53 -19.16
CA THR A 760 20.61 28.10 -19.50
C THR A 760 20.06 27.84 -20.91
N GLU A 761 20.29 26.64 -21.44
CA GLU A 761 19.75 26.18 -22.73
C GLU A 761 18.28 25.70 -22.64
N LEU A 762 17.64 25.87 -21.49
CA LEU A 762 16.28 25.39 -21.24
C LEU A 762 15.24 26.29 -21.92
N LEU A 763 14.04 25.77 -22.12
CA LEU A 763 12.91 26.54 -22.67
C LEU A 763 11.94 26.96 -21.54
N PRO A 764 11.34 28.16 -21.62
CA PRO A 764 10.29 28.57 -20.69
C PRO A 764 9.11 27.58 -20.73
N ASN A 765 8.55 27.23 -19.57
CA ASN A 765 7.50 26.22 -19.39
C ASN A 765 7.89 24.79 -19.80
N GLN A 766 9.16 24.52 -20.13
CA GLN A 766 9.61 23.15 -20.36
C GLN A 766 9.49 22.34 -19.07
N LEU A 767 8.97 21.12 -19.21
CA LEU A 767 8.99 20.14 -18.13
C LEU A 767 10.29 19.36 -18.21
N ILE A 768 11.04 19.34 -17.11
CA ILE A 768 12.31 18.63 -17.02
C ILE A 768 12.40 17.91 -15.68
N ASP A 769 13.17 16.82 -15.66
CA ASP A 769 13.57 16.14 -14.45
C ASP A 769 14.32 17.08 -13.49
N ARG A 770 13.99 17.02 -12.20
CA ARG A 770 14.59 17.86 -11.15
C ARG A 770 16.11 17.69 -11.02
N ALA A 771 16.61 16.46 -11.01
CA ALA A 771 18.04 16.19 -10.89
C ALA A 771 18.80 16.71 -12.12
N ARG A 772 18.22 16.53 -13.31
CA ARG A 772 18.77 17.12 -14.54
C ARG A 772 18.77 18.66 -14.48
N PHE A 773 17.69 19.28 -14.02
CA PHE A 773 17.62 20.73 -13.84
C PHE A 773 18.69 21.25 -12.88
N GLN A 774 18.88 20.59 -11.72
CA GLN A 774 19.93 20.94 -10.77
C GLN A 774 21.32 20.86 -11.41
N SER A 775 21.63 19.76 -12.11
CA SER A 775 22.94 19.60 -12.78
C SER A 775 23.21 20.68 -13.84
N VAL A 776 22.19 21.13 -14.57
CA VAL A 776 22.32 22.21 -15.57
C VAL A 776 22.59 23.54 -14.87
N ASN A 777 21.88 23.83 -13.78
CA ASN A 777 22.09 25.04 -13.01
C ASN A 777 23.46 25.07 -12.34
N GLU A 778 23.90 23.97 -11.73
CA GLU A 778 25.23 23.86 -11.12
C GLU A 778 26.34 24.13 -12.14
N ARG A 779 26.19 23.60 -13.36
CA ARG A 779 27.10 23.88 -14.47
C ARG A 779 27.13 25.36 -14.84
N VAL A 780 25.97 25.99 -15.04
CA VAL A 780 25.89 27.42 -15.41
C VAL A 780 26.42 28.32 -14.29
N ILE A 781 26.17 27.99 -13.03
CA ILE A 781 26.74 28.68 -11.87
C ILE A 781 28.27 28.54 -11.86
N ALA A 782 28.80 27.35 -12.16
CA ALA A 782 30.25 27.13 -12.26
C ALA A 782 30.89 27.92 -13.41
N GLU A 783 30.15 28.16 -14.49
CA GLU A 783 30.53 29.03 -15.61
C GLU A 783 30.35 30.54 -15.32
N GLY A 784 29.70 30.88 -14.20
CA GLY A 784 29.47 32.26 -13.74
C GLY A 784 28.23 32.93 -14.34
N GLY A 785 27.32 32.18 -14.95
CA GLY A 785 26.05 32.68 -15.50
C GLY A 785 24.90 32.69 -14.50
N GLU A 786 23.76 33.26 -14.91
CA GLU A 786 22.53 33.26 -14.11
C GLU A 786 21.79 31.91 -14.21
N PRO A 787 21.51 31.22 -13.09
CA PRO A 787 20.79 29.94 -13.12
C PRO A 787 19.32 30.12 -13.49
N ALA A 788 18.71 29.07 -14.06
CA ALA A 788 17.28 29.04 -14.32
C ALA A 788 16.48 28.87 -13.01
N THR A 789 15.26 29.41 -12.98
CA THR A 789 14.29 29.20 -11.90
C THR A 789 13.17 28.27 -12.34
N SER A 790 12.66 27.46 -11.43
CA SER A 790 11.60 26.48 -11.73
C SER A 790 10.55 26.41 -10.63
N LYS A 791 9.36 25.92 -10.98
CA LYS A 791 8.29 25.57 -10.04
C LYS A 791 8.11 24.04 -10.03
N PRO A 792 7.96 23.39 -8.86
CA PRO A 792 7.67 21.96 -8.81
C PRO A 792 6.29 21.68 -9.42
N GLU A 793 6.15 20.51 -10.06
CA GLU A 793 4.90 20.08 -10.69
C GLU A 793 4.52 18.68 -10.18
N LEU A 794 3.36 18.56 -9.54
CA LEU A 794 2.81 17.28 -9.12
C LEU A 794 2.12 16.59 -10.30
N ARG A 795 2.54 15.36 -10.63
CA ARG A 795 1.89 14.56 -11.67
C ARG A 795 1.39 13.22 -11.14
N GLY A 796 0.19 12.85 -11.58
CA GLY A 796 -0.35 11.53 -11.37
C GLY A 796 0.49 10.45 -12.06
N VAL A 797 0.47 9.23 -11.51
CA VAL A 797 1.28 8.10 -11.98
C VAL A 797 1.11 7.81 -13.48
N THR A 798 -0.10 7.91 -14.04
CA THR A 798 -0.33 7.69 -15.47
C THR A 798 0.36 8.73 -16.35
N ARG A 799 0.37 10.00 -15.93
CA ARG A 799 1.05 11.05 -16.68
C ARG A 799 2.56 11.01 -16.45
N ALA A 800 3.00 10.61 -15.27
CA ALA A 800 4.43 10.47 -14.96
C ALA A 800 5.09 9.39 -15.83
N SER A 801 4.45 8.23 -16.03
CA SER A 801 5.01 7.12 -16.82
C SER A 801 5.22 7.44 -18.30
N LEU A 802 4.36 8.29 -18.88
CA LEU A 802 4.47 8.72 -20.29
C LEU A 802 5.67 9.63 -20.59
N ASN A 803 6.26 10.27 -19.56
CA ASN A 803 7.40 11.17 -19.73
C ASN A 803 8.74 10.48 -19.43
N THR A 804 8.82 9.15 -19.51
CA THR A 804 10.08 8.42 -19.34
C THR A 804 11.06 8.71 -20.49
N ASP A 805 12.36 8.66 -20.18
CA ASP A 805 13.41 8.95 -21.17
C ASP A 805 13.48 7.88 -22.27
N SER A 806 13.17 6.62 -21.95
CA SER A 806 13.16 5.52 -22.92
C SER A 806 11.90 5.51 -23.79
N PHE A 807 12.06 5.60 -25.10
CA PHE A 807 10.95 5.41 -26.03
C PHE A 807 10.47 3.96 -26.11
N LEU A 808 11.33 2.96 -25.88
CA LEU A 808 10.93 1.55 -25.85
C LEU A 808 10.01 1.26 -24.65
N ALA A 809 10.34 1.81 -23.48
CA ALA A 809 9.47 1.71 -22.31
C ALA A 809 8.13 2.44 -22.54
N LYS A 810 8.16 3.67 -23.06
CA LYS A 810 6.94 4.44 -23.42
C LYS A 810 6.04 3.65 -24.39
N ALA A 811 6.63 3.08 -25.46
CA ALA A 811 5.93 2.38 -26.51
C ALA A 811 5.22 1.10 -26.03
N SER A 812 5.74 0.45 -24.98
CA SER A 812 5.14 -0.74 -24.37
C SER A 812 3.91 -0.47 -23.51
N PHE A 813 3.67 0.79 -23.13
CA PHE A 813 2.59 1.17 -22.23
C PHE A 813 1.29 1.49 -22.99
N GLN A 814 1.26 2.63 -23.69
CA GLN A 814 0.11 3.14 -24.45
C GLN A 814 0.58 4.00 -25.63
N GLU A 815 -0.28 4.15 -26.64
CA GLU A 815 -0.06 5.05 -27.80
C GLU A 815 1.23 4.75 -28.60
N THR A 816 1.56 3.47 -28.75
CA THR A 816 2.77 2.96 -29.41
C THR A 816 3.08 3.67 -30.73
N ALA A 817 2.08 3.85 -31.61
CA ALA A 817 2.28 4.50 -32.90
C ALA A 817 2.71 5.98 -32.77
N ARG A 818 2.14 6.72 -31.82
CA ARG A 818 2.50 8.12 -31.56
C ARG A 818 3.93 8.21 -31.05
N VAL A 819 4.26 7.39 -30.04
CA VAL A 819 5.59 7.36 -29.41
C VAL A 819 6.68 7.01 -30.43
N LEU A 820 6.47 5.98 -31.25
CA LEU A 820 7.45 5.57 -32.25
C LEU A 820 7.62 6.60 -33.36
N THR A 821 6.52 7.27 -33.76
CA THR A 821 6.61 8.35 -34.77
C THR A 821 7.40 9.54 -34.24
N GLU A 822 7.15 9.95 -32.99
CA GLU A 822 7.88 11.04 -32.34
C GLU A 822 9.36 10.71 -32.16
N ALA A 823 9.68 9.50 -31.70
CA ALA A 823 11.06 9.02 -31.58
C ALA A 823 11.78 8.95 -32.94
N ALA A 824 11.09 8.50 -34.01
CA ALA A 824 11.65 8.46 -35.35
C ALA A 824 11.87 9.87 -35.94
N MET A 825 10.97 10.81 -35.69
CA MET A 825 11.10 12.20 -36.14
C MET A 825 12.23 12.95 -35.42
N SER A 826 12.41 12.70 -34.13
CA SER A 826 13.43 13.34 -33.29
C SER A 826 14.80 12.66 -33.39
N GLY A 827 14.86 11.43 -33.91
CA GLY A 827 16.08 10.62 -33.92
C GLY A 827 16.52 10.23 -32.51
N GLU A 828 15.57 9.95 -31.61
CA GLU A 828 15.84 9.56 -30.22
C GLU A 828 16.71 8.29 -30.15
N VAL A 829 17.67 8.29 -29.21
CA VAL A 829 18.56 7.16 -28.93
C VAL A 829 18.25 6.61 -27.55
N ASP A 830 17.92 5.32 -27.49
CA ASP A 830 17.68 4.62 -26.22
C ASP A 830 18.96 3.98 -25.68
N TYR A 831 19.28 4.26 -24.42
CA TYR A 831 20.47 3.75 -23.73
C TYR A 831 20.20 2.49 -22.89
N LEU A 832 19.00 1.89 -22.98
CA LEU A 832 18.63 0.64 -22.32
C LEU A 832 18.94 0.64 -20.82
N ARG A 833 18.59 1.74 -20.17
CA ARG A 833 18.99 2.00 -18.80
C ARG A 833 18.06 1.36 -17.78
N GLY A 834 16.78 1.18 -18.09
CA GLY A 834 15.75 0.64 -17.18
C GLY A 834 15.58 -0.88 -17.26
N LEU A 835 14.57 -1.38 -16.55
CA LEU A 835 14.25 -2.82 -16.53
C LEU A 835 13.56 -3.24 -17.84
N LYS A 836 12.57 -2.46 -18.29
CA LYS A 836 11.65 -2.84 -19.37
C LYS A 836 12.33 -2.95 -20.72
N GLU A 837 13.23 -2.02 -21.04
CA GLU A 837 13.91 -2.01 -22.33
C GLU A 837 14.80 -3.23 -22.48
N ASN A 838 15.50 -3.60 -21.41
CA ASN A 838 16.33 -4.81 -21.39
C ASN A 838 15.49 -6.08 -21.51
N VAL A 839 14.33 -6.15 -20.84
CA VAL A 839 13.39 -7.27 -21.00
C VAL A 839 12.88 -7.37 -22.44
N ILE A 840 12.49 -6.25 -23.07
CA ILE A 840 11.99 -6.23 -24.46
C ILE A 840 13.05 -6.70 -25.45
N ILE A 841 14.30 -6.28 -25.26
CA ILE A 841 15.43 -6.64 -26.15
C ILE A 841 15.98 -8.05 -25.84
N GLY A 842 15.64 -8.65 -24.70
CA GLY A 842 16.16 -9.95 -24.27
C GLY A 842 17.58 -9.88 -23.66
N ARG A 843 17.93 -8.75 -23.03
CA ARG A 843 19.17 -8.56 -22.26
C ARG A 843 18.94 -8.69 -20.75
N LEU A 844 20.03 -8.88 -20.02
CA LEU A 844 20.00 -8.87 -18.55
C LEU A 844 19.54 -7.50 -18.04
N ILE A 845 18.66 -7.51 -17.05
CA ILE A 845 18.17 -6.29 -16.41
C ILE A 845 19.29 -5.61 -15.58
N PRO A 846 19.25 -4.28 -15.42
CA PRO A 846 20.24 -3.52 -14.66
C PRO A 846 20.15 -3.70 -13.14
N ALA A 847 19.06 -4.27 -12.61
CA ALA A 847 18.92 -4.63 -11.20
C ALA A 847 19.71 -5.92 -10.92
N ARG A 848 21.01 -5.77 -10.70
CA ARG A 848 21.93 -6.91 -10.50
C ARG A 848 22.60 -6.82 -9.13
N LEU A 849 22.53 -7.92 -8.39
CA LEU A 849 23.20 -8.05 -7.10
C LEU A 849 24.71 -8.33 -7.23
N ASP A 850 25.20 -8.62 -8.44
CA ASP A 850 26.63 -8.87 -8.73
C ASP A 850 27.51 -7.61 -8.66
N VAL A 851 26.93 -6.45 -8.34
CA VAL A 851 27.62 -5.16 -8.25
C VAL A 851 28.36 -5.01 -6.92
N SER A 852 27.81 -5.50 -5.82
CA SER A 852 28.43 -5.43 -4.50
C SER A 852 29.17 -6.73 -4.13
N PRO A 853 30.23 -6.68 -3.30
CA PRO A 853 30.87 -7.88 -2.76
C PRO A 853 29.88 -8.77 -2.00
N GLU A 854 29.00 -8.16 -1.22
CA GLU A 854 27.96 -8.84 -0.44
C GLU A 854 26.97 -9.57 -1.36
N GLY A 855 26.50 -8.91 -2.42
CA GLY A 855 25.59 -9.52 -3.39
C GLY A 855 26.26 -10.61 -4.24
N ARG A 856 27.54 -10.48 -4.58
CA ARG A 856 28.31 -11.57 -5.21
C ARG A 856 28.45 -12.78 -4.30
N SER A 857 28.72 -12.57 -3.01
CA SER A 857 28.75 -13.63 -2.01
C SER A 857 27.39 -14.33 -1.90
N LEU A 858 26.30 -13.56 -1.88
CA LEU A 858 24.94 -14.10 -1.86
C LEU A 858 24.65 -14.95 -3.11
N LEU A 859 25.07 -14.51 -4.29
CA LEU A 859 24.93 -15.26 -5.54
C LEU A 859 25.92 -16.44 -5.64
N GLY A 860 26.90 -16.54 -4.73
CA GLY A 860 27.94 -17.58 -4.76
C GLY A 860 28.89 -17.44 -5.95
N ILE A 861 29.08 -16.22 -6.45
CA ILE A 861 30.02 -15.88 -7.52
C ILE A 861 31.40 -15.64 -6.89
N PRO A 862 32.49 -16.28 -7.36
CA PRO A 862 33.83 -16.06 -6.82
C PRO A 862 34.25 -14.58 -6.89
N GLU A 863 34.97 -14.10 -5.87
CA GLU A 863 35.58 -12.76 -5.91
C GLU A 863 36.55 -12.65 -7.09
N VAL A 864 36.17 -11.88 -8.11
CA VAL A 864 37.12 -11.39 -9.10
C VAL A 864 37.82 -10.19 -8.47
N LEU A 865 39.14 -10.29 -8.26
CA LEU A 865 40.01 -9.18 -7.87
C LEU A 865 39.68 -7.96 -8.76
N PRO A 866 39.58 -6.73 -8.21
CA PRO A 866 39.24 -5.56 -9.01
C PRO A 866 40.30 -5.38 -10.10
N SER A 867 39.86 -5.48 -11.36
CA SER A 867 40.66 -5.12 -12.52
C SER A 867 40.97 -3.64 -12.44
N ALA A 868 42.22 -3.30 -12.11
CA ALA A 868 42.77 -1.99 -12.38
C ALA A 868 42.73 -1.78 -13.90
N GLU A 869 42.30 -0.58 -14.31
CA GLU A 869 42.32 -0.11 -15.68
C GLU A 869 43.66 -0.42 -16.38
N GLY A 870 43.62 -1.11 -17.54
CA GLY A 870 44.77 -1.19 -18.44
C GLY A 870 44.97 -2.53 -19.15
N ASP A 871 44.83 -2.49 -20.49
CA ASP A 871 45.35 -3.39 -21.52
C ASP A 871 44.77 -4.80 -21.72
N SER A 872 44.71 -5.15 -23.02
CA SER A 872 43.85 -6.16 -23.64
C SER A 872 44.50 -7.53 -23.88
N ASP A 873 45.46 -7.96 -23.06
CA ASP A 873 46.31 -9.13 -23.42
C ASP A 873 46.27 -10.34 -22.46
N ASP A 874 45.39 -10.38 -21.46
CA ASP A 874 45.40 -11.46 -20.44
C ASP A 874 44.27 -12.51 -20.56
N PHE A 875 43.75 -12.77 -21.76
CA PHE A 875 42.81 -13.89 -21.98
C PHE A 875 43.51 -15.27 -21.88
N GLU A 876 44.82 -15.33 -22.09
CA GLU A 876 45.60 -16.58 -22.05
C GLU A 876 46.02 -16.96 -20.62
N ALA A 877 46.13 -15.99 -19.70
CA ALA A 877 46.51 -16.22 -18.30
C ALA A 877 45.38 -16.86 -17.48
N ILE A 878 44.11 -16.61 -17.83
CA ILE A 878 42.93 -17.13 -17.12
C ILE A 878 42.73 -18.63 -17.40
N MET A 879 43.03 -19.13 -18.61
CA MET A 879 42.99 -20.57 -18.89
C MET A 879 44.13 -21.35 -18.21
N GLY A 880 45.28 -20.72 -17.97
CA GLY A 880 46.44 -21.37 -17.33
C GLY A 880 46.28 -21.68 -15.84
N LEU A 881 45.31 -21.05 -15.17
CA LEU A 881 45.00 -21.29 -13.75
C LEU A 881 44.02 -22.46 -13.53
N MET A 882 43.50 -23.06 -14.61
CA MET A 882 42.68 -24.26 -14.57
C MET A 882 43.49 -25.52 -14.95
N GLY A 883 44.42 -25.92 -14.10
CA GLY A 883 44.98 -27.29 -14.04
C GLY A 883 44.95 -27.77 -12.60
N GLU A 884 44.64 -29.02 -12.22
CA GLU A 884 44.50 -30.30 -12.92
C GLU A 884 43.42 -31.12 -12.17
N VAL A 885 42.54 -31.82 -12.87
CA VAL A 885 41.86 -33.03 -12.34
C VAL A 885 42.34 -34.20 -13.19
N PRO A 886 42.87 -35.30 -12.61
CA PRO A 886 43.57 -36.31 -13.39
C PRO A 886 42.59 -37.19 -14.17
N GLY A 887 42.91 -37.42 -15.45
CA GLY A 887 42.44 -38.59 -16.21
C GLY A 887 41.55 -38.28 -17.40
N MET A 888 42.14 -37.78 -18.48
CA MET A 888 41.68 -38.09 -19.84
C MET A 888 42.78 -37.72 -20.84
N ASP A 889 43.76 -38.62 -20.98
CA ASP A 889 44.62 -38.65 -22.16
C ASP A 889 43.91 -39.37 -23.31
N ASP A 890 44.33 -38.99 -24.51
CA ASP A 890 44.05 -39.56 -25.83
C ASP A 890 42.77 -39.10 -26.52
N PHE A 891 42.88 -38.05 -27.35
CA PHE A 891 42.70 -38.17 -28.81
C PHE A 891 43.28 -36.92 -29.51
N GLU A 892 44.37 -37.14 -30.26
CA GLU A 892 45.02 -36.16 -31.13
C GLU A 892 44.18 -35.82 -32.38
N ASP A 893 44.37 -34.56 -32.79
CA ASP A 893 44.02 -33.82 -34.02
C ASP A 893 43.80 -34.59 -35.33
N ASP A 894 42.95 -34.03 -36.21
CA ASP A 894 43.45 -33.59 -37.52
C ASP A 894 42.60 -32.49 -38.20
N ASN A 895 43.33 -31.48 -38.68
CA ASN A 895 43.02 -30.48 -39.71
C ASN A 895 42.08 -29.28 -39.42
N GLY A 896 42.74 -28.11 -39.33
CA GLY A 896 42.14 -26.80 -39.17
C GLY A 896 41.75 -26.07 -40.45
N HIS A 897 40.95 -25.02 -40.24
CA HIS A 897 40.94 -23.76 -40.99
C HIS A 897 40.27 -22.69 -40.09
N ALA A 898 40.91 -21.53 -39.96
CA ALA A 898 40.41 -20.38 -39.20
C ALA A 898 39.21 -19.71 -39.90
N PRO A 899 38.23 -19.14 -39.16
CA PRO A 899 37.19 -18.32 -39.78
C PRO A 899 37.71 -16.88 -40.00
N PRO A 900 37.37 -16.21 -41.12
CA PRO A 900 37.73 -14.82 -41.34
C PRO A 900 36.77 -13.88 -40.63
N THR A 901 37.31 -12.71 -40.28
CA THR A 901 36.68 -11.55 -39.65
C THR A 901 35.72 -10.79 -40.57
N ALA A 902 34.67 -10.24 -39.94
CA ALA A 902 33.92 -9.01 -40.24
C ALA A 902 33.73 -8.56 -41.70
N VAL A 903 32.47 -8.55 -42.16
CA VAL A 903 32.01 -7.68 -43.26
C VAL A 903 30.58 -7.21 -42.99
N ASP A 904 30.38 -5.90 -43.16
CA ASP A 904 29.11 -5.19 -43.25
C ASP A 904 28.12 -5.87 -44.21
N VAL A 905 26.83 -5.88 -43.87
CA VAL A 905 25.78 -6.35 -44.80
C VAL A 905 24.75 -5.24 -45.00
N ASP A 906 24.84 -4.68 -46.20
CA ASP A 906 23.93 -3.73 -46.83
C ASP A 906 22.65 -4.46 -47.31
N PHE A 907 21.53 -3.73 -47.32
CA PHE A 907 20.23 -4.22 -47.76
C PHE A 907 20.14 -4.20 -49.29
N SER A 908 19.80 -5.32 -49.92
CA SER A 908 19.19 -5.33 -51.25
C SER A 908 18.23 -6.50 -51.42
N LEU A 909 16.99 -6.15 -51.76
CA LEU A 909 15.96 -7.01 -52.34
C LEU A 909 16.45 -7.61 -53.66
N ASP A 910 16.05 -8.85 -53.96
CA ASP A 910 15.54 -9.24 -55.29
C ASP A 910 14.83 -10.60 -55.22
N ASP A 911 13.78 -10.70 -56.04
CA ASP A 911 12.76 -11.74 -56.20
C ASP A 911 13.24 -13.02 -56.93
N ASP A 912 12.30 -13.98 -57.02
CA ASP A 912 12.20 -15.13 -57.93
C ASP A 912 12.90 -16.44 -57.50
N ASP A 913 12.14 -17.51 -57.24
CA ASP A 913 11.62 -18.38 -58.31
C ASP A 913 10.77 -19.57 -57.78
N GLU A 914 9.91 -20.06 -58.65
CA GLU A 914 8.79 -21.00 -58.53
C GLU A 914 9.18 -22.48 -58.29
N GLY A 915 8.19 -23.30 -57.90
CA GLY A 915 8.02 -24.62 -58.53
C GLY A 915 7.87 -25.85 -57.63
N ASP A 916 6.61 -26.18 -57.35
CA ASP A 916 5.94 -27.50 -57.29
C ASP A 916 6.75 -28.81 -57.21
N ASP A 917 6.33 -29.72 -56.32
CA ASP A 917 5.68 -30.97 -56.75
C ASP A 917 5.06 -31.76 -55.56
N ASP A 918 3.85 -32.25 -55.84
CA ASP A 918 2.96 -33.09 -55.03
C ASP A 918 3.52 -34.49 -54.72
N ASP A 919 3.06 -35.12 -53.62
CA ASP A 919 2.44 -36.46 -53.66
C ASP A 919 1.88 -36.91 -52.29
N LEU A 920 0.54 -36.82 -52.22
CA LEU A 920 -0.45 -37.76 -51.66
C LEU A 920 0.01 -39.00 -50.87
N PHE A 921 -0.60 -39.23 -49.70
CA PHE A 921 -1.30 -40.49 -49.36
C PHE A 921 -2.36 -40.26 -48.27
N LEU A 922 -3.58 -40.71 -48.59
CA LEU A 922 -4.79 -40.78 -47.78
C LEU A 922 -4.70 -41.91 -46.74
N ASP A 923 -5.42 -41.76 -45.62
CA ASP A 923 -6.37 -42.76 -45.15
C ASP A 923 -7.41 -42.09 -44.23
N ASP A 924 -8.67 -42.36 -44.56
CA ASP A 924 -9.92 -41.95 -43.90
C ASP A 924 -10.12 -42.67 -42.55
N ASP A 925 -10.89 -42.06 -41.65
CA ASP A 925 -12.10 -42.69 -41.09
C ASP A 925 -12.89 -41.66 -40.25
N ASP A 926 -14.22 -41.73 -40.46
CA ASP A 926 -15.30 -40.83 -40.08
C ASP A 926 -15.61 -40.76 -38.56
N ASP A 927 -16.23 -39.65 -38.13
CA ASP A 927 -17.60 -39.68 -37.58
C ASP A 927 -18.10 -38.24 -37.30
N ASP A 928 -19.28 -37.95 -37.89
CA ASP A 928 -20.08 -36.72 -37.85
C ASP A 928 -20.67 -36.41 -36.45
N ASP A 929 -20.93 -35.13 -36.17
CA ASP A 929 -22.33 -34.65 -36.01
C ASP A 929 -22.42 -33.11 -35.90
N ASP A 930 -23.42 -32.61 -36.63
CA ASP A 930 -23.75 -31.23 -37.00
C ASP A 930 -24.22 -30.29 -35.86
N LEU A 931 -24.08 -28.97 -36.05
CA LEU A 931 -25.20 -28.06 -36.39
C LEU A 931 -24.84 -26.55 -36.30
N GLU A 932 -24.66 -25.97 -37.50
CA GLU A 932 -25.15 -24.69 -38.04
C GLU A 932 -25.27 -23.41 -37.18
N GLU A 933 -24.42 -22.42 -37.53
CA GLU A 933 -24.74 -20.98 -37.51
C GLU A 933 -25.63 -20.58 -38.71
N PRO A 934 -26.21 -19.37 -38.68
CA PRO A 934 -26.22 -18.58 -39.91
C PRO A 934 -25.68 -17.15 -39.72
N ALA A 935 -24.76 -16.82 -40.63
CA ALA A 935 -24.24 -15.49 -40.89
C ALA A 935 -25.12 -14.68 -41.87
N ASN A 936 -24.69 -13.43 -42.04
CA ASN A 936 -24.97 -12.46 -43.12
C ASN A 936 -26.20 -11.55 -42.96
N THR A 937 -26.12 -10.23 -43.18
CA THR A 937 -25.22 -9.46 -44.08
C THR A 937 -25.32 -7.96 -43.79
N ALA A 938 -24.20 -7.25 -43.99
CA ALA A 938 -24.00 -5.96 -44.70
C ALA A 938 -24.94 -4.75 -44.39
N SER A 939 -24.53 -3.48 -44.38
CA SER A 939 -23.27 -2.74 -44.58
C SER A 939 -23.66 -1.25 -44.54
N ALA A 940 -22.80 -0.36 -44.00
CA ALA A 940 -22.63 1.08 -44.34
C ALA A 940 -23.88 1.99 -44.27
N SER A 941 -23.84 3.27 -43.92
CA SER A 941 -22.89 4.27 -43.44
C SER A 941 -23.74 5.55 -43.28
N THR A 942 -23.25 6.54 -42.52
CA THR A 942 -23.60 8.00 -42.61
C THR A 942 -25.06 8.37 -42.30
N GLU A 943 -25.43 9.48 -41.69
CA GLU A 943 -24.85 10.64 -41.01
C GLU A 943 -26.12 11.42 -40.60
N GLU A 944 -26.03 12.19 -39.50
CA GLU A 944 -26.86 13.40 -39.25
C GLU A 944 -28.38 13.19 -39.05
N ASP A 945 -29.12 13.96 -38.27
CA ASP A 945 -28.94 14.92 -37.19
C ASP A 945 -30.39 15.26 -36.76
N GLU A 946 -30.53 15.89 -35.59
CA GLU A 946 -31.66 16.76 -35.21
C GLU A 946 -33.01 16.07 -34.87
N GLU A 947 -33.41 16.12 -33.59
CA GLU A 947 -34.36 17.12 -33.03
C GLU A 947 -35.80 16.85 -33.52
N GLU A 948 -36.87 16.90 -32.74
CA GLU A 948 -37.22 17.42 -31.42
C GLU A 948 -38.69 16.99 -31.20
N GLY A 949 -39.17 17.09 -29.95
CA GLY A 949 -40.58 17.41 -29.68
C GLY A 949 -41.54 16.22 -29.52
N GLU A 950 -41.91 15.90 -28.28
CA GLU A 950 -43.10 16.46 -27.61
C GLU A 950 -44.41 15.86 -28.17
N GLU A 951 -45.01 14.90 -27.48
CA GLU A 951 -45.86 15.02 -26.28
C GLU A 951 -47.34 14.90 -26.64
N ALA A 952 -48.01 14.10 -25.80
CA ALA A 952 -49.41 14.13 -25.43
C ALA A 952 -50.48 13.73 -26.47
N GLY A 953 -51.35 12.81 -26.04
CA GLY A 953 -52.77 12.96 -26.36
C GLY A 953 -53.60 11.69 -26.56
N ASN A 954 -53.88 11.00 -25.46
CA ASN A 954 -55.24 10.66 -24.98
C ASN A 954 -56.24 9.82 -25.82
N ALA A 955 -56.94 8.97 -25.04
CA ALA A 955 -58.35 8.58 -25.11
C ALA A 955 -58.72 7.53 -26.18
N ASP A 956 -59.02 6.29 -25.74
CA ASP A 956 -60.34 5.80 -25.30
C ASP A 956 -61.22 5.36 -26.48
N VAL A 957 -61.51 4.04 -26.58
CA VAL A 957 -62.84 3.47 -26.92
C VAL A 957 -62.89 2.00 -26.44
N ASP A 958 -63.58 1.82 -25.32
CA ASP A 958 -64.74 0.95 -25.04
C ASP A 958 -64.84 -0.52 -25.51
N ASP A 959 -65.22 -1.31 -24.50
CA ASP A 959 -66.30 -2.31 -24.43
C ASP A 959 -66.27 -3.56 -25.33
N ASP A 960 -66.15 -4.74 -24.68
CA ASP A 960 -67.38 -5.47 -24.29
C ASP A 960 -67.05 -6.63 -23.32
N GLU A 961 -67.77 -6.61 -22.20
CA GLU A 961 -67.88 -7.69 -21.21
C GLU A 961 -68.64 -8.91 -21.78
N ILE A 962 -68.38 -10.08 -21.20
CA ILE A 962 -69.34 -10.91 -20.43
C ILE A 962 -68.84 -12.37 -20.39
N GLY A 963 -68.55 -12.88 -19.19
CA GLY A 963 -69.39 -13.98 -18.72
C GLY A 963 -68.78 -15.21 -18.03
N VAL A 964 -68.54 -15.09 -16.71
CA VAL A 964 -69.09 -15.93 -15.62
C VAL A 964 -68.67 -17.42 -15.44
N ALA A 965 -68.23 -17.69 -14.20
CA ALA A 965 -68.49 -18.82 -13.28
C ALA A 965 -67.40 -19.89 -12.99
N ASP A 966 -66.82 -19.78 -11.80
CA ASP A 966 -66.53 -20.86 -10.83
C ASP A 966 -67.85 -21.33 -10.13
N PRO A 967 -67.92 -22.38 -9.25
CA PRO A 967 -66.92 -23.37 -8.79
C PRO A 967 -67.49 -24.84 -8.72
N GLU A 968 -66.69 -25.84 -8.27
CA GLU A 968 -67.04 -26.86 -7.22
C GLU A 968 -66.15 -28.14 -7.20
N GLU A 969 -65.64 -28.43 -5.99
CA GLU A 969 -65.52 -29.70 -5.25
C GLU A 969 -64.88 -31.02 -5.79
N SER A 970 -63.92 -31.48 -4.98
CA SER A 970 -63.81 -32.80 -4.32
C SER A 970 -62.90 -33.92 -4.86
N LEU A 971 -61.90 -34.25 -4.01
CA LEU A 971 -61.50 -35.57 -3.47
C LEU A 971 -61.35 -36.78 -4.41
N LEU A 972 -60.16 -37.40 -4.36
CA LEU A 972 -59.87 -38.80 -3.93
C LEU A 972 -58.39 -39.11 -4.30
N VAL A 973 -57.50 -39.27 -3.31
CA VAL A 973 -57.02 -40.56 -2.74
C VAL A 973 -56.40 -41.48 -3.79
N GLU A 974 -55.07 -41.61 -3.76
CA GLU A 974 -54.35 -42.89 -3.91
C GLU A 974 -53.01 -42.78 -3.16
N GLU A 975 -52.95 -43.46 -2.01
CA GLU A 975 -51.72 -43.93 -1.35
C GLU A 975 -51.31 -45.25 -2.01
N GLU A 976 -50.01 -45.45 -2.23
CA GLU A 976 -49.24 -46.71 -2.06
C GLU A 976 -47.77 -46.33 -2.40
N GLU A 977 -46.91 -46.11 -1.41
CA GLU A 977 -45.98 -47.10 -0.83
C GLU A 977 -45.25 -47.93 -1.90
N ASP A 978 -43.95 -47.67 -2.13
CA ASP A 978 -42.89 -48.51 -1.54
C ASP A 978 -41.47 -48.07 -1.95
N ASN A 979 -40.66 -47.82 -0.93
CA ASN A 979 -39.27 -48.25 -0.71
C ASN A 979 -38.12 -48.01 -1.73
N ALA A 980 -37.10 -47.38 -1.15
CA ALA A 980 -35.67 -47.77 -1.12
C ALA A 980 -34.70 -47.17 -2.15
N GLU A 981 -33.71 -46.47 -1.56
CA GLU A 981 -32.27 -46.48 -1.87
C GLU A 981 -31.82 -46.14 -3.30
N GLU A 982 -31.30 -44.92 -3.49
CA GLU A 982 -29.86 -44.63 -3.64
C GLU A 982 -29.55 -43.14 -3.41
#